data_AF-A0A7V9QRC0-F1
#
_entry.id   AF-A0A7V9QRC0-F1
#
_cell.length_a   1.000
_cell.length_b   1.000
_cell.length_c   1.000
_cell.angle_alpha   90.00
_cell.angle_beta   90.00
_cell.angle_gamma   90.00
#
_symmetry.space_group_name_H-M   'P 1'
#
loop_
_entity.id
_entity.type
_entity.pdbx_description
1 polymer ?
#
loop_
_entity_poly.entity_id
_entity_poly.type
_entity_poly.pdbx_seq_one_letter_code
_entity_poly.pdbx_strand_id
1 'polypeptide(L)'
;MADKGILQNPDRELSDVALIASTVACALSAIFALLRTGFGVDARASFAVLGLALFLLNFPAAWRFASLRVVPQMRGIHEFGAAAGFLLTLLLGLGDRGGNARMVPIAMLALAGLSINLKAALDRGSPWKVGGGAMLSGLLTLWIAGVSWGTGFLNPLYLENLSLHGGTEHIDTLFHSSLSNMLRTYGAASVGLDGIPTINYHLGSHWLFARWATLTDLSTIDFYQLGYPVVVGSFFVASFLWMVHAVRRVWAHESPPMSGALHSPVQWVALFVALTGFLPMPAMNGVGVWASGPLLSESYGVALVILFLLVSLAADFWTRAKTETSADRATAPFDLFFLLLVVPFGTAALGLAKVSMMAVIFPAACYALLRVKQLRTRWVYLALVLSAIAFVLTVNFVLVRGQNSGSMALFSFMRSYLPAPWWPFFITIQFLWSWLYIFVRLRDTRVNSRRELITAVRSGRILDVEIIALVSVLGLLPGVVLAVGSDAFYFSDVQRWLSLAFLLGYAPLMNRLHAKWSSFRSGGLFGLGEARLLFLFIAIPVLLNVAFTMLHWSGSMVRTNLETRREVQVLAGHTDPVSILVGAKRALKETVRGRVGAFPEFWRREPGTLFGEATMSAGMRKAKSGAIVSALRDLDTVPITEKRRALLFIPQSFERFWQMVPDPKLCSYAGFVGPALSGMALLDGVPPLGCKVALGYGLRPYRDRLELQAADGPELCTRVQAMGFERLYVVQDGSADGHLISARNCLNR
;
A
#
# COMPACT_ATOMS: atom_id res chain seq x y z
N MET A 1 31.15 20.81 -35.18
CA MET A 1 30.89 19.43 -34.71
C MET A 1 30.74 19.45 -33.19
N ALA A 2 29.62 20.02 -32.74
CA ALA A 2 29.29 20.17 -31.33
C ALA A 2 28.79 18.84 -30.75
N ASP A 3 29.55 18.32 -29.80
CA ASP A 3 29.18 17.55 -28.61
C ASP A 3 27.79 16.86 -28.57
N LYS A 4 27.53 15.94 -29.50
CA LYS A 4 26.37 15.02 -29.46
C LYS A 4 26.54 13.90 -28.41
N GLY A 5 27.57 13.96 -27.56
CA GLY A 5 28.00 12.84 -26.70
C GLY A 5 27.36 12.75 -25.30
N ILE A 6 26.71 13.81 -24.81
CA ILE A 6 26.33 13.91 -23.37
C ILE A 6 24.82 14.14 -23.17
N LEU A 7 23.98 13.60 -24.05
CA LEU A 7 22.62 13.24 -23.67
C LEU A 7 22.57 11.73 -23.47
N GLN A 8 23.24 11.26 -22.42
CA GLN A 8 23.07 9.90 -21.95
C GLN A 8 21.59 9.70 -21.59
N ASN A 9 20.91 8.81 -22.31
CA ASN A 9 19.47 8.56 -22.21
C ASN A 9 19.04 8.34 -20.74
N PRO A 10 18.40 9.31 -20.04
CA PRO A 10 17.88 9.12 -18.68
C PRO A 10 16.85 7.98 -18.64
N ASP A 11 16.28 7.63 -19.79
CA ASP A 11 15.35 6.54 -19.98
C ASP A 11 15.89 5.15 -19.63
N ARG A 12 17.22 4.99 -19.53
CA ARG A 12 17.82 3.69 -19.24
C ARG A 12 17.43 3.17 -17.86
N GLU A 13 17.63 4.00 -16.84
CA GLU A 13 17.37 3.60 -15.45
C GLU A 13 15.87 3.39 -15.20
N LEU A 14 15.01 4.18 -15.85
CA LEU A 14 13.56 4.11 -15.69
C LEU A 14 12.98 2.80 -16.23
N SER A 15 13.48 2.29 -17.36
CA SER A 15 13.14 0.94 -17.85
C SER A 15 13.57 -0.15 -16.88
N ASP A 16 14.73 -0.02 -16.23
CA ASP A 16 15.21 -1.01 -15.26
C ASP A 16 14.31 -1.02 -14.00
N VAL A 17 13.86 0.16 -13.54
CA VAL A 17 12.85 0.28 -12.45
C VAL A 17 11.57 -0.44 -12.84
N ALA A 18 11.06 -0.21 -14.05
CA ALA A 18 9.82 -0.84 -14.52
C ALA A 18 9.93 -2.37 -14.56
N LEU A 19 11.09 -2.92 -14.96
CA LEU A 19 11.34 -4.37 -14.97
C LEU A 19 11.45 -4.97 -13.57
N ILE A 20 12.17 -4.31 -12.67
CA ILE A 20 12.28 -4.70 -11.26
C ILE A 20 10.87 -4.81 -10.65
N ALA A 21 10.08 -3.75 -10.78
CA ALA A 21 8.72 -3.72 -10.23
C ALA A 21 7.77 -4.69 -10.94
N SER A 22 7.93 -4.91 -12.26
CA SER A 22 7.16 -5.91 -13.00
C SER A 22 7.48 -7.33 -12.52
N THR A 23 8.74 -7.60 -12.20
CA THR A 23 9.16 -8.87 -11.58
C THR A 23 8.50 -9.05 -10.22
N VAL A 24 8.45 -7.99 -9.40
CA VAL A 24 7.72 -8.00 -8.12
C VAL A 24 6.23 -8.30 -8.32
N ALA A 25 5.56 -7.63 -9.25
CA ALA A 25 4.14 -7.87 -9.55
C ALA A 25 3.86 -9.31 -9.97
N CYS A 26 4.65 -9.85 -10.92
CA CYS A 26 4.54 -11.23 -11.39
C CYS A 26 4.75 -12.23 -10.25
N ALA A 27 5.80 -12.04 -9.45
CA ALA A 27 6.13 -12.94 -8.36
C ALA A 27 5.09 -12.88 -7.22
N LEU A 28 4.55 -11.70 -6.88
CA LEU A 28 3.46 -11.58 -5.91
C LEU A 28 2.19 -12.31 -6.40
N SER A 29 1.81 -12.10 -7.66
CA SER A 29 0.65 -12.80 -8.25
C SER A 29 0.85 -14.32 -8.25
N ALA A 30 2.06 -14.80 -8.59
CA ALA A 30 2.39 -16.22 -8.54
C ALA A 30 2.35 -16.80 -7.12
N ILE A 31 2.89 -16.09 -6.12
CA ILE A 31 2.82 -16.51 -4.72
C ILE A 31 1.36 -16.57 -4.25
N PHE A 32 0.53 -15.58 -4.58
CA PHE A 32 -0.90 -15.61 -4.26
C PHE A 32 -1.59 -16.83 -4.85
N ALA A 33 -1.42 -17.07 -6.16
CA ALA A 33 -2.00 -18.22 -6.84
C ALA A 33 -1.55 -19.54 -6.21
N LEU A 34 -0.25 -19.66 -5.86
CA LEU A 34 0.30 -20.82 -5.16
C LEU A 34 -0.38 -21.02 -3.80
N LEU A 35 -0.49 -19.97 -2.99
CA LEU A 35 -1.11 -20.01 -1.65
C LEU A 35 -2.62 -20.29 -1.69
N ARG A 36 -3.29 -20.03 -2.82
CA ARG A 36 -4.71 -20.35 -3.07
C ARG A 36 -4.96 -21.75 -3.63
N THR A 37 -3.92 -22.48 -4.05
CA THR A 37 -4.07 -23.82 -4.67
C THR A 37 -4.98 -24.71 -3.83
N GLY A 38 -6.01 -25.32 -4.41
CA GLY A 38 -6.98 -26.16 -3.69
C GLY A 38 -8.19 -25.43 -3.08
N PHE A 39 -8.27 -24.10 -3.11
CA PHE A 39 -9.45 -23.34 -2.71
C PHE A 39 -10.16 -22.67 -3.90
N GLY A 40 -9.96 -23.20 -5.12
CA GLY A 40 -10.35 -22.52 -6.35
C GLY A 40 -9.45 -21.29 -6.58
N VAL A 41 -8.53 -21.40 -7.53
CA VAL A 41 -7.77 -20.24 -8.02
C VAL A 41 -8.54 -19.71 -9.21
N ASP A 42 -9.18 -18.56 -9.07
CA ASP A 42 -9.59 -17.84 -10.26
C ASP A 42 -8.34 -17.27 -10.94
N ALA A 43 -7.78 -18.04 -11.87
CA ALA A 43 -6.64 -17.59 -12.66
C ALA A 43 -6.95 -16.28 -13.38
N ARG A 44 -8.22 -16.04 -13.76
CA ARG A 44 -8.64 -14.79 -14.41
C ARG A 44 -8.47 -13.61 -13.48
N ALA A 45 -8.89 -13.73 -12.22
CA ALA A 45 -8.66 -12.71 -11.19
C ALA A 45 -7.17 -12.34 -11.06
N SER A 46 -6.30 -13.35 -10.99
CA SER A 46 -4.85 -13.16 -10.87
C SER A 46 -4.27 -12.46 -12.12
N PHE A 47 -4.68 -12.88 -13.31
CA PHE A 47 -4.23 -12.26 -14.57
C PHE A 47 -4.77 -10.85 -14.77
N ALA A 48 -6.02 -10.56 -14.36
CA ALA A 48 -6.60 -9.22 -14.44
C ALA A 48 -5.84 -8.25 -13.52
N VAL A 49 -5.60 -8.64 -12.27
CA VAL A 49 -4.83 -7.83 -11.32
C VAL A 49 -3.38 -7.65 -11.79
N LEU A 50 -2.74 -8.72 -12.27
CA LEU A 50 -1.40 -8.63 -12.83
C LEU A 50 -1.35 -7.72 -14.06
N GLY A 51 -2.34 -7.80 -14.95
CA GLY A 51 -2.46 -6.93 -16.11
C GLY A 51 -2.59 -5.46 -15.72
N LEU A 52 -3.38 -5.14 -14.69
CA LEU A 52 -3.49 -3.79 -14.14
C LEU A 52 -2.15 -3.31 -13.56
N ALA A 53 -1.47 -4.13 -12.77
CA ALA A 53 -0.16 -3.80 -12.20
C ALA A 53 0.88 -3.54 -13.31
N LEU A 54 1.03 -4.48 -14.25
CA LEU A 54 1.98 -4.35 -15.36
C LEU A 54 1.66 -3.15 -16.24
N PHE A 55 0.37 -2.80 -16.42
CA PHE A 55 -0.02 -1.60 -17.13
C PHE A 55 0.52 -0.36 -16.43
N LEU A 56 0.24 -0.15 -15.13
CA LEU A 56 0.72 1.03 -14.41
C LEU A 56 2.24 1.16 -14.42
N LEU A 57 2.95 0.03 -14.35
CA LEU A 57 4.42 -0.02 -14.34
C LEU A 57 5.05 0.28 -15.70
N ASN A 58 4.42 -0.15 -16.80
CA ASN A 58 5.01 -0.09 -18.14
C ASN A 58 4.35 0.95 -19.06
N PHE A 59 3.18 1.49 -18.69
CA PHE A 59 2.49 2.54 -19.44
C PHE A 59 3.35 3.80 -19.66
N PRO A 60 4.20 4.26 -18.71
CA PRO A 60 5.09 5.39 -18.98
C PRO A 60 5.98 5.23 -20.22
N ALA A 61 6.44 4.00 -20.50
CA ALA A 61 7.24 3.71 -21.68
C ALA A 61 6.40 3.84 -22.95
N ALA A 62 5.16 3.33 -22.95
CA ALA A 62 4.22 3.48 -24.06
C ALA A 62 3.81 4.96 -24.27
N TRP A 63 3.49 5.66 -23.18
CA TRP A 63 3.15 7.08 -23.15
C TRP A 63 4.24 7.92 -23.83
N ARG A 64 5.51 7.64 -23.54
CA ARG A 64 6.63 8.34 -24.16
C ARG A 64 6.58 8.29 -25.68
N PHE A 65 6.33 7.13 -26.29
CA PHE A 65 6.26 7.03 -27.74
C PHE A 65 5.08 7.79 -28.33
N ALA A 66 3.93 7.77 -27.63
CA ALA A 66 2.76 8.53 -28.03
C ALA A 66 2.95 10.05 -27.88
N SER A 67 3.55 10.50 -26.77
CA SER A 67 3.69 11.91 -26.42
C SER A 67 4.66 12.64 -27.35
N LEU A 68 5.63 11.93 -27.96
CA LEU A 68 6.54 12.49 -28.96
C LEU A 68 5.82 13.16 -30.14
N ARG A 69 4.60 12.72 -30.47
CA ARG A 69 3.82 13.27 -31.58
C ARG A 69 2.85 14.36 -31.13
N VAL A 70 2.36 14.29 -29.90
CA VAL A 70 1.24 15.13 -29.43
C VAL A 70 1.73 16.34 -28.62
N VAL A 71 2.66 16.14 -27.69
CA VAL A 71 3.15 17.20 -26.80
C VAL A 71 4.67 17.08 -26.63
N PRO A 72 5.49 17.60 -27.56
CA PRO A 72 6.94 17.47 -27.53
C PRO A 72 7.58 18.01 -26.23
N GLN A 73 6.93 18.97 -25.57
CA GLN A 73 7.35 19.53 -24.28
C GLN A 73 7.27 18.51 -23.12
N MET A 74 6.40 17.51 -23.23
CA MET A 74 6.28 16.40 -22.26
C MET A 74 7.26 15.26 -22.54
N ARG A 75 8.18 15.43 -23.50
CA ARG A 75 9.15 14.40 -23.87
C ARG A 75 10.06 14.10 -22.68
N GLY A 76 10.04 12.84 -22.25
CA GLY A 76 10.95 12.32 -21.23
C GLY A 76 10.49 12.47 -19.78
N ILE A 77 9.28 12.98 -19.53
CA ILE A 77 8.68 13.03 -18.18
C ILE A 77 7.94 11.71 -17.92
N HIS A 78 8.69 10.69 -17.49
CA HIS A 78 8.17 9.34 -17.30
C HIS A 78 7.09 9.29 -16.20
N GLU A 79 7.25 10.10 -15.17
CA GLU A 79 6.40 10.21 -14.00
C GLU A 79 5.06 10.85 -14.36
N PHE A 80 5.04 11.71 -15.37
CA PHE A 80 3.78 12.20 -15.94
C PHE A 80 3.03 11.08 -16.64
N GLY A 81 3.73 10.25 -17.41
CA GLY A 81 3.16 9.04 -18.00
C GLY A 81 2.58 8.12 -16.93
N ALA A 82 3.27 7.95 -15.79
CA ALA A 82 2.79 7.12 -14.68
C ALA A 82 1.53 7.71 -14.02
N ALA A 83 1.52 9.02 -13.74
CA ALA A 83 0.36 9.71 -13.20
C ALA A 83 -0.84 9.68 -14.17
N ALA A 84 -0.59 9.84 -15.47
CA ALA A 84 -1.61 9.73 -16.51
C ALA A 84 -2.16 8.30 -16.62
N GLY A 85 -1.30 7.28 -16.56
CA GLY A 85 -1.71 5.87 -16.53
C GLY A 85 -2.55 5.56 -15.30
N PHE A 86 -2.14 6.06 -14.13
CA PHE A 86 -2.91 5.94 -12.88
C PHE A 86 -4.30 6.56 -13.02
N LEU A 87 -4.39 7.82 -13.49
CA LEU A 87 -5.66 8.49 -13.74
C LEU A 87 -6.51 7.77 -14.79
N LEU A 88 -5.90 7.25 -15.86
CA LEU A 88 -6.61 6.51 -16.90
C LEU A 88 -7.26 5.25 -16.34
N THR A 89 -6.56 4.47 -15.50
CA THR A 89 -7.17 3.28 -14.87
C THR A 89 -8.35 3.64 -13.95
N LEU A 90 -8.26 4.77 -13.25
CA LEU A 90 -9.37 5.30 -12.45
C LEU A 90 -10.59 5.62 -13.33
N LEU A 91 -10.38 6.34 -14.44
CA LEU A 91 -11.44 6.70 -15.38
C LEU A 91 -12.07 5.45 -16.03
N LEU A 92 -11.26 4.46 -16.41
CA LEU A 92 -11.75 3.20 -16.98
C LEU A 92 -12.57 2.37 -15.98
N GLY A 93 -12.30 2.52 -14.67
CA GLY A 93 -13.07 1.93 -13.58
C GLY A 93 -14.37 2.66 -13.22
N LEU A 94 -14.68 3.81 -13.84
CA LEU A 94 -15.94 4.54 -13.59
C LEU A 94 -17.16 3.86 -14.22
N GLY A 95 -16.99 3.11 -15.32
CA GLY A 95 -18.12 2.55 -16.04
C GLY A 95 -18.73 1.33 -15.33
N ASP A 96 -20.06 1.30 -15.19
CA ASP A 96 -20.82 0.24 -14.51
C ASP A 96 -20.68 -1.16 -15.12
N ARG A 97 -20.30 -1.25 -16.41
CA ARG A 97 -19.95 -2.53 -17.06
C ARG A 97 -18.52 -2.93 -16.69
N GLY A 98 -18.36 -3.49 -15.49
CA GLY A 98 -17.19 -4.30 -15.16
C GLY A 98 -17.07 -5.46 -16.15
N GLY A 99 -15.86 -5.83 -16.51
CA GLY A 99 -15.68 -7.01 -17.36
C GLY A 99 -14.33 -7.08 -18.04
N ASN A 100 -13.88 -8.32 -18.18
CA ASN A 100 -12.62 -8.74 -18.79
C ASN A 100 -12.31 -8.06 -20.13
N ALA A 101 -13.33 -7.68 -20.91
CA ALA A 101 -13.16 -6.98 -22.19
C ALA A 101 -12.36 -5.67 -22.06
N ARG A 102 -12.51 -4.92 -20.96
CA ARG A 102 -11.71 -3.70 -20.71
C ARG A 102 -10.28 -4.00 -20.30
N MET A 103 -10.05 -5.14 -19.67
CA MET A 103 -8.72 -5.58 -19.23
C MET A 103 -7.84 -6.08 -20.38
N VAL A 104 -8.42 -6.60 -21.47
CA VAL A 104 -7.66 -7.05 -22.64
C VAL A 104 -6.77 -5.94 -23.22
N PRO A 105 -7.27 -4.75 -23.61
CA PRO A 105 -6.40 -3.68 -24.14
C PRO A 105 -5.38 -3.18 -23.12
N ILE A 106 -5.75 -3.12 -21.83
CA ILE A 106 -4.84 -2.77 -20.74
C ILE A 106 -3.67 -3.77 -20.68
N ALA A 107 -3.98 -5.08 -20.68
CA ALA A 107 -2.99 -6.14 -20.64
C ALA A 107 -2.09 -6.15 -21.90
N MET A 108 -2.65 -5.92 -23.09
CA MET A 108 -1.86 -5.82 -24.32
C MET A 108 -0.88 -4.64 -24.27
N LEU A 109 -1.33 -3.46 -23.84
CA LEU A 109 -0.45 -2.29 -23.66
C LEU A 109 0.62 -2.54 -22.59
N ALA A 110 0.25 -3.23 -21.51
CA ALA A 110 1.19 -3.64 -20.47
C ALA A 110 2.29 -4.55 -21.01
N LEU A 111 1.91 -5.59 -21.76
CA LEU A 111 2.86 -6.54 -22.37
C LEU A 111 3.76 -5.85 -23.39
N ALA A 112 3.21 -4.97 -24.24
CA ALA A 112 4.01 -4.20 -25.19
C ALA A 112 5.05 -3.32 -24.48
N GLY A 113 4.64 -2.59 -23.43
CA GLY A 113 5.55 -1.79 -22.62
C GLY A 113 6.61 -2.62 -21.91
N LEU A 114 6.23 -3.79 -21.37
CA LEU A 114 7.15 -4.74 -20.74
C LEU A 114 8.18 -5.27 -21.75
N SER A 115 7.75 -5.65 -22.96
CA SER A 115 8.65 -6.11 -24.02
C SER A 115 9.65 -5.03 -24.43
N ILE A 116 9.20 -3.77 -24.53
CA ILE A 116 10.08 -2.62 -24.80
C ILE A 116 11.12 -2.48 -23.70
N ASN A 117 10.69 -2.48 -22.43
CA ASN A 117 11.60 -2.33 -21.29
C ASN A 117 12.60 -3.50 -21.21
N LEU A 118 12.13 -4.73 -21.41
CA LEU A 118 12.96 -5.94 -21.38
C LEU A 118 14.01 -5.92 -22.48
N LYS A 119 13.59 -5.65 -23.72
CA LYS A 119 14.52 -5.49 -24.84
C LYS A 119 15.54 -4.41 -24.54
N ALA A 120 15.09 -3.26 -24.05
CA ALA A 120 15.97 -2.16 -23.73
C ALA A 120 16.98 -2.53 -22.62
N ALA A 121 16.61 -3.32 -21.62
CA ALA A 121 17.54 -3.81 -20.61
C ALA A 121 18.55 -4.83 -21.14
N LEU A 122 18.09 -5.78 -21.97
CA LEU A 122 18.95 -6.80 -22.59
C LEU A 122 19.96 -6.20 -23.56
N ASP A 123 19.56 -5.21 -24.37
CA ASP A 123 20.45 -4.52 -25.31
C ASP A 123 21.55 -3.70 -24.60
N ARG A 124 21.33 -3.32 -23.32
CA ARG A 124 22.21 -2.42 -22.57
C ARG A 124 23.17 -3.13 -21.61
N GLY A 125 22.82 -4.33 -21.16
CA GLY A 125 23.44 -4.98 -20.02
C GLY A 125 23.87 -6.41 -20.32
N SER A 126 24.83 -6.90 -19.54
CA SER A 126 25.04 -8.34 -19.47
C SER A 126 23.77 -8.99 -18.88
N PRO A 127 23.28 -10.11 -19.45
CA PRO A 127 22.14 -10.87 -18.91
C PRO A 127 22.25 -11.14 -17.40
N TRP A 128 23.48 -11.27 -16.87
CA TRP A 128 23.74 -11.43 -15.44
C TRP A 128 23.29 -10.25 -14.57
N LYS A 129 23.37 -9.01 -15.06
CA LYS A 129 22.90 -7.83 -14.32
C LYS A 129 21.38 -7.81 -14.23
N VAL A 130 20.70 -8.17 -15.32
CA VAL A 130 19.24 -8.31 -15.37
C VAL A 130 18.81 -9.46 -14.44
N GLY A 131 19.47 -10.62 -14.52
CA GLY A 131 19.22 -11.76 -13.64
C GLY A 131 19.46 -11.43 -12.16
N GLY A 132 20.54 -10.72 -11.83
CA GLY A 132 20.83 -10.27 -10.47
C GLY A 132 19.77 -9.30 -9.92
N GLY A 133 19.34 -8.32 -10.74
CA GLY A 133 18.23 -7.43 -10.39
C GLY A 133 16.91 -8.18 -10.17
N ALA A 134 16.61 -9.15 -11.02
CA ALA A 134 15.43 -10.02 -10.87
C ALA A 134 15.50 -10.87 -9.58
N MET A 135 16.67 -11.42 -9.23
CA MET A 135 16.88 -12.16 -7.99
C MET A 135 16.62 -11.29 -6.76
N LEU A 136 17.20 -10.08 -6.72
CA LEU A 136 16.97 -9.13 -5.63
C LEU A 136 15.51 -8.67 -5.56
N SER A 137 14.86 -8.50 -6.71
CA SER A 137 13.42 -8.23 -6.79
C SER A 137 12.59 -9.39 -6.22
N GLY A 138 13.00 -10.64 -6.47
CA GLY A 138 12.37 -11.84 -5.89
C GLY A 138 12.50 -11.88 -4.36
N LEU A 139 13.67 -11.54 -3.83
CA LEU A 139 13.87 -11.40 -2.38
C LEU A 139 12.95 -10.31 -1.78
N LEU A 140 12.88 -9.15 -2.44
CA LEU A 140 11.96 -8.08 -2.04
C LEU A 140 10.49 -8.53 -2.09
N THR A 141 10.12 -9.30 -3.12
CA THR A 141 8.78 -9.87 -3.27
C THR A 141 8.41 -10.77 -2.09
N LEU A 142 9.32 -11.65 -1.67
CA LEU A 142 9.08 -12.53 -0.51
C LEU A 142 8.81 -11.72 0.76
N TRP A 143 9.53 -10.62 0.96
CA TRP A 143 9.25 -9.72 2.08
C TRP A 143 7.89 -9.04 1.95
N ILE A 144 7.55 -8.47 0.79
CA ILE A 144 6.25 -7.81 0.57
C ILE A 144 5.10 -8.81 0.78
N ALA A 145 5.21 -10.01 0.22
CA ALA A 145 4.25 -11.09 0.39
C ALA A 145 4.13 -11.49 1.87
N GLY A 146 5.26 -11.71 2.54
CA GLY A 146 5.30 -12.09 3.95
C GLY A 146 4.68 -11.06 4.88
N VAL A 147 4.93 -9.76 4.64
CA VAL A 147 4.32 -8.69 5.44
C VAL A 147 2.81 -8.62 5.19
N SER A 148 2.42 -8.62 3.90
CA SER A 148 1.01 -8.48 3.52
C SER A 148 0.19 -9.66 4.04
N TRP A 149 0.66 -10.89 3.80
CA TRP A 149 -0.10 -12.11 4.03
C TRP A 149 0.29 -12.90 5.29
N GLY A 150 1.33 -12.49 6.01
CA GLY A 150 1.82 -13.17 7.21
C GLY A 150 1.35 -12.58 8.54
N THR A 151 0.62 -11.45 8.51
CA THR A 151 0.09 -10.79 9.71
C THR A 151 -1.30 -11.25 10.11
N GLY A 152 -2.06 -11.85 9.19
CA GLY A 152 -3.48 -12.16 9.39
C GLY A 152 -4.44 -11.06 8.91
N PHE A 153 -3.99 -9.81 8.76
CA PHE A 153 -4.83 -8.71 8.26
C PHE A 153 -5.29 -8.94 6.82
N LEU A 154 -4.32 -9.15 5.93
CA LEU A 154 -4.56 -9.69 4.59
C LEU A 154 -4.12 -11.14 4.57
N ASN A 155 -4.80 -11.95 3.77
CA ASN A 155 -4.52 -13.37 3.62
C ASN A 155 -5.08 -13.88 2.29
N PRO A 156 -4.34 -14.69 1.52
CA PRO A 156 -4.92 -15.37 0.36
C PRO A 156 -6.09 -16.29 0.74
N LEU A 157 -6.08 -16.83 1.96
CA LEU A 157 -7.17 -17.64 2.53
C LEU A 157 -8.08 -16.84 3.46
N TYR A 158 -8.28 -15.55 3.17
CA TYR A 158 -9.06 -14.66 4.04
C TYR A 158 -10.50 -15.15 4.26
N LEU A 159 -11.20 -15.57 3.20
CA LEU A 159 -12.59 -16.04 3.31
C LEU A 159 -12.68 -17.34 4.11
N GLU A 160 -11.66 -18.19 3.96
CA GLU A 160 -11.54 -19.44 4.72
C GLU A 160 -11.32 -19.16 6.20
N ASN A 161 -10.38 -18.26 6.55
CA ASN A 161 -10.16 -17.84 7.93
C ASN A 161 -11.41 -17.19 8.54
N LEU A 162 -12.08 -16.30 7.80
CA LEU A 162 -13.34 -15.71 8.24
C LEU A 162 -14.41 -16.77 8.52
N SER A 163 -14.44 -17.86 7.73
CA SER A 163 -15.39 -18.96 7.90
C SER A 163 -15.07 -19.86 9.11
N LEU A 164 -13.79 -20.01 9.46
CA LEU A 164 -13.30 -20.87 10.55
C LEU A 164 -13.30 -20.13 11.90
N HIS A 165 -12.61 -18.99 11.93
CA HIS A 165 -12.27 -18.25 13.14
C HIS A 165 -13.20 -17.05 13.38
N GLY A 166 -13.93 -16.63 12.34
CA GLY A 166 -14.75 -15.44 12.41
C GLY A 166 -13.99 -14.16 12.10
N GLY A 167 -14.56 -13.01 12.48
CA GLY A 167 -14.10 -11.70 12.00
C GLY A 167 -13.05 -10.98 12.87
N THR A 168 -12.60 -11.54 14.01
CA THR A 168 -11.80 -10.79 15.00
C THR A 168 -10.46 -10.29 14.47
N GLU A 169 -9.73 -11.09 13.69
CA GLU A 169 -8.43 -10.70 13.11
C GLU A 169 -8.57 -9.85 11.84
N HIS A 170 -9.81 -9.58 11.43
CA HIS A 170 -10.15 -9.17 10.07
C HIS A 170 -10.99 -7.89 10.01
N ILE A 171 -11.21 -7.23 11.16
CA ILE A 171 -12.10 -6.07 11.29
C ILE A 171 -11.70 -4.93 10.35
N ASP A 172 -10.41 -4.61 10.26
CA ASP A 172 -9.89 -3.54 9.38
C ASP A 172 -10.25 -3.80 7.92
N THR A 173 -9.97 -5.01 7.44
CA THR A 173 -10.28 -5.44 6.08
C THR A 173 -11.79 -5.45 5.82
N LEU A 174 -12.61 -5.92 6.76
CA LEU A 174 -14.09 -5.89 6.65
C LEU A 174 -14.61 -4.46 6.56
N PHE A 175 -14.10 -3.57 7.42
CA PHE A 175 -14.46 -2.15 7.41
C PHE A 175 -14.07 -1.47 6.09
N HIS A 176 -12.83 -1.66 5.64
CA HIS A 176 -12.32 -1.08 4.40
C HIS A 176 -13.03 -1.62 3.16
N SER A 177 -13.35 -2.91 3.13
CA SER A 177 -14.11 -3.55 2.06
C SER A 177 -15.56 -3.07 2.04
N SER A 178 -16.19 -2.88 3.21
CA SER A 178 -17.54 -2.31 3.33
C SER A 178 -17.61 -0.91 2.75
N LEU A 179 -16.69 -0.02 3.15
CA LEU A 179 -16.60 1.34 2.60
C LEU A 179 -16.43 1.36 1.08
N SER A 180 -15.50 0.53 0.58
CA SER A 180 -15.22 0.43 -0.85
C SER A 180 -16.43 -0.12 -1.61
N ASN A 181 -17.16 -1.08 -1.04
CA ASN A 181 -18.38 -1.61 -1.63
C ASN A 181 -19.50 -0.58 -1.66
N MET A 182 -19.72 0.20 -0.60
CA MET A 182 -20.74 1.23 -0.62
C MET A 182 -20.44 2.31 -1.66
N LEU A 183 -19.15 2.63 -1.88
CA LEU A 183 -18.71 3.53 -2.96
C LEU A 183 -18.89 2.93 -4.35
N ARG A 184 -18.65 1.62 -4.49
CA ARG A 184 -18.84 0.89 -5.76
C ARG A 184 -20.31 0.80 -6.13
N THR A 185 -21.13 0.35 -5.18
CA THR A 185 -22.56 0.09 -5.38
C THR A 185 -23.36 1.39 -5.34
N TYR A 186 -23.36 2.10 -4.22
CA TYR A 186 -24.26 3.24 -3.97
C TYR A 186 -23.62 4.61 -4.27
N GLY A 187 -22.31 4.67 -4.53
CA GLY A 187 -21.61 5.94 -4.74
C GLY A 187 -21.42 6.76 -3.46
N ALA A 188 -21.71 6.18 -2.29
CA ALA A 188 -21.63 6.84 -1.00
C ALA A 188 -20.56 6.17 -0.12
N ALA A 189 -19.75 6.99 0.57
CA ALA A 189 -18.79 6.49 1.53
C ALA A 189 -19.52 6.07 2.80
N SER A 190 -19.86 4.80 2.96
CA SER A 190 -20.60 4.30 4.14
C SER A 190 -20.12 2.90 4.51
N VAL A 191 -20.30 2.49 5.76
CA VAL A 191 -20.13 1.08 6.15
C VAL A 191 -21.37 0.23 5.88
N GLY A 192 -22.50 0.85 5.50
CA GLY A 192 -23.68 0.13 5.06
C GLY A 192 -24.38 -0.68 6.15
N LEU A 193 -24.36 -0.26 7.41
CA LEU A 193 -24.97 -1.03 8.49
C LEU A 193 -26.46 -0.74 8.67
N ASP A 194 -26.93 0.45 8.36
CA ASP A 194 -28.36 0.76 8.42
C ASP A 194 -28.64 1.85 7.40
N GLY A 195 -28.87 1.43 6.16
CA GLY A 195 -28.82 2.30 4.99
C GLY A 195 -27.39 2.77 4.69
N ILE A 196 -27.25 4.03 4.23
CA ILE A 196 -26.00 4.57 3.68
C ILE A 196 -25.56 5.91 4.30
N PRO A 197 -25.50 6.04 5.64
CA PRO A 197 -24.99 7.27 6.26
C PRO A 197 -23.52 7.50 5.88
N THR A 198 -23.18 8.73 5.50
CA THR A 198 -21.87 9.04 4.94
C THR A 198 -20.77 9.15 6.02
N ILE A 199 -19.61 8.57 5.72
CA ILE A 199 -18.40 8.53 6.56
C ILE A 199 -17.22 8.85 5.65
N ASN A 200 -16.56 9.98 5.89
CA ASN A 200 -15.46 10.46 5.03
C ASN A 200 -14.08 10.01 5.54
N TYR A 201 -13.96 8.76 5.96
CA TYR A 201 -12.68 8.19 6.41
C TYR A 201 -11.87 7.69 5.21
N HIS A 202 -10.67 8.23 4.99
CA HIS A 202 -9.71 7.82 3.93
C HIS A 202 -10.36 7.53 2.56
N LEU A 203 -11.29 8.41 2.16
CA LEU A 203 -12.18 8.19 1.01
C LEU A 203 -11.41 7.87 -0.28
N GLY A 204 -10.27 8.53 -0.51
CA GLY A 204 -9.52 8.42 -1.76
C GLY A 204 -9.06 7.00 -2.06
N SER A 205 -8.52 6.28 -1.06
CA SER A 205 -8.06 4.90 -1.24
C SER A 205 -9.21 3.91 -1.43
N HIS A 206 -10.32 4.08 -0.68
CA HIS A 206 -11.50 3.23 -0.82
C HIS A 206 -12.16 3.41 -2.19
N TRP A 207 -12.25 4.66 -2.65
CA TRP A 207 -12.78 4.97 -3.97
C TRP A 207 -11.88 4.40 -5.07
N LEU A 208 -10.56 4.55 -4.96
CA LEU A 208 -9.59 3.94 -5.88
C LEU A 208 -9.81 2.43 -6.01
N PHE A 209 -9.90 1.71 -4.88
CA PHE A 209 -10.08 0.27 -4.89
C PHE A 209 -11.47 -0.16 -5.37
N ALA A 210 -12.51 0.62 -5.11
CA ALA A 210 -13.84 0.40 -5.71
C ALA A 210 -13.78 0.44 -7.25
N ARG A 211 -13.03 1.40 -7.82
CA ARG A 211 -12.85 1.53 -9.28
C ARG A 211 -11.96 0.46 -9.86
N TRP A 212 -10.86 0.12 -9.19
CA TRP A 212 -9.99 -0.96 -9.64
C TRP A 212 -10.65 -2.34 -9.51
N ALA A 213 -11.38 -2.62 -8.44
CA ALA A 213 -12.18 -3.84 -8.32
C ALA A 213 -13.22 -3.96 -9.45
N THR A 214 -13.88 -2.85 -9.81
CA THR A 214 -14.79 -2.81 -10.97
C THR A 214 -14.06 -3.05 -12.29
N LEU A 215 -12.88 -2.47 -12.46
CA LEU A 215 -12.06 -2.62 -13.66
C LEU A 215 -11.54 -4.06 -13.84
N THR A 216 -11.12 -4.71 -12.75
CA THR A 216 -10.62 -6.10 -12.75
C THR A 216 -11.71 -7.15 -12.59
N ASP A 217 -12.98 -6.73 -12.46
CA ASP A 217 -14.13 -7.60 -12.23
C ASP A 217 -13.99 -8.49 -10.98
N LEU A 218 -13.50 -7.90 -9.88
CA LEU A 218 -13.36 -8.57 -8.58
C LEU A 218 -14.35 -8.01 -7.57
N SER A 219 -14.64 -8.80 -6.53
CA SER A 219 -15.20 -8.26 -5.28
C SER A 219 -14.19 -7.27 -4.67
N THR A 220 -14.66 -6.28 -3.90
CA THR A 220 -13.72 -5.35 -3.25
C THR A 220 -12.82 -6.09 -2.27
N ILE A 221 -13.36 -7.06 -1.53
CA ILE A 221 -12.60 -7.84 -0.57
C ILE A 221 -11.49 -8.67 -1.24
N ASP A 222 -11.77 -9.31 -2.38
CA ASP A 222 -10.75 -10.01 -3.16
C ASP A 222 -9.69 -9.03 -3.69
N PHE A 223 -10.09 -7.82 -4.07
CA PHE A 223 -9.15 -6.77 -4.46
C PHE A 223 -8.25 -6.34 -3.29
N TYR A 224 -8.75 -6.25 -2.05
CA TYR A 224 -7.88 -6.01 -0.88
C TYR A 224 -6.88 -7.16 -0.66
N GLN A 225 -7.28 -8.41 -0.84
CA GLN A 225 -6.39 -9.56 -0.61
C GLN A 225 -5.31 -9.74 -1.69
N LEU A 226 -5.67 -9.52 -2.95
CA LEU A 226 -4.84 -9.77 -4.12
C LEU A 226 -4.41 -8.48 -4.81
N GLY A 227 -5.40 -7.64 -5.16
CA GLY A 227 -5.22 -6.39 -5.89
C GLY A 227 -4.25 -5.44 -5.21
N TYR A 228 -4.45 -5.19 -3.92
CA TYR A 228 -3.62 -4.25 -3.18
C TYR A 228 -2.14 -4.67 -3.11
N PRO A 229 -1.76 -5.88 -2.63
CA PRO A 229 -0.35 -6.27 -2.59
C PRO A 229 0.30 -6.29 -3.98
N VAL A 230 -0.38 -6.82 -5.00
CA VAL A 230 0.19 -6.96 -6.35
C VAL A 230 0.30 -5.60 -7.06
N VAL A 231 -0.76 -4.78 -7.06
CA VAL A 231 -0.80 -3.50 -7.77
C VAL A 231 -0.08 -2.42 -6.97
N VAL A 232 -0.53 -2.16 -5.73
CA VAL A 232 0.04 -1.06 -4.92
C VAL A 232 1.43 -1.42 -4.42
N GLY A 233 1.68 -2.67 -4.00
CA GLY A 233 3.00 -3.08 -3.53
C GLY A 233 4.08 -2.98 -4.61
N SER A 234 3.81 -3.39 -5.85
CA SER A 234 4.77 -3.23 -6.95
C SER A 234 4.90 -1.77 -7.40
N PHE A 235 3.79 -1.02 -7.46
CA PHE A 235 3.80 0.38 -7.87
C PHE A 235 4.45 1.29 -6.83
N PHE A 236 4.37 0.94 -5.55
CA PHE A 236 5.14 1.55 -4.45
C PHE A 236 6.64 1.44 -4.71
N VAL A 237 7.15 0.24 -5.06
CA VAL A 237 8.57 0.06 -5.38
C VAL A 237 8.96 0.90 -6.59
N ALA A 238 8.17 0.87 -7.66
CA ALA A 238 8.47 1.63 -8.88
C ALA A 238 8.49 3.15 -8.63
N SER A 239 7.42 3.68 -8.06
CA SER A 239 7.27 5.12 -7.79
C SER A 239 8.34 5.64 -6.83
N PHE A 240 8.72 4.84 -5.82
CA PHE A 240 9.84 5.17 -4.94
C PHE A 240 11.16 5.29 -5.70
N LEU A 241 11.48 4.31 -6.55
CA LEU A 241 12.72 4.33 -7.33
C LEU A 241 12.72 5.42 -8.41
N TRP A 242 11.56 5.77 -8.98
CA TRP A 242 11.43 6.96 -9.83
C TRP A 242 11.71 8.24 -9.03
N MET A 243 11.21 8.36 -7.80
CA MET A 243 11.53 9.49 -6.92
C MET A 243 13.02 9.57 -6.61
N VAL A 244 13.68 8.45 -6.33
CA VAL A 244 15.15 8.39 -6.16
C VAL A 244 15.86 8.96 -7.40
N HIS A 245 15.43 8.55 -8.60
CA HIS A 245 16.00 9.02 -9.86
C HIS A 245 15.75 10.52 -10.09
N ALA A 246 14.53 11.00 -9.86
CA ALA A 246 14.16 12.40 -10.01
C ALA A 246 14.92 13.31 -9.04
N VAL A 247 15.04 12.89 -7.78
CA VAL A 247 15.86 13.58 -6.76
C VAL A 247 17.33 13.64 -7.19
N ARG A 248 17.89 12.53 -7.66
CA ARG A 248 19.26 12.51 -8.18
C ARG A 248 19.48 13.54 -9.29
N ARG A 249 18.53 13.69 -10.22
CA ARG A 249 18.64 14.67 -11.33
C ARG A 249 18.70 16.12 -10.84
N VAL A 250 17.95 16.45 -9.79
CA VAL A 250 17.91 17.82 -9.24
C VAL A 250 19.17 18.16 -8.43
N TRP A 251 19.70 17.21 -7.68
CA TRP A 251 20.65 17.47 -6.61
C TRP A 251 22.06 16.89 -6.82
N ALA A 252 22.25 15.96 -7.75
CA ALA A 252 23.54 15.29 -7.99
C ALA A 252 24.29 15.76 -9.26
N HIS A 253 24.12 17.02 -9.68
CA HIS A 253 24.61 17.60 -10.96
C HIS A 253 26.11 17.36 -11.28
N GLU A 254 26.96 17.10 -10.29
CA GLU A 254 28.41 16.88 -10.49
C GLU A 254 28.84 15.42 -10.35
N SER A 255 27.90 14.49 -10.18
CA SER A 255 28.25 13.08 -10.10
C SER A 255 28.33 12.48 -11.51
N PRO A 256 29.38 11.71 -11.81
CA PRO A 256 29.43 10.99 -13.08
C PRO A 256 28.16 10.16 -13.23
N PRO A 257 27.60 10.08 -14.44
CA PRO A 257 26.42 9.28 -14.67
C PRO A 257 26.75 7.82 -14.34
N MET A 258 26.25 7.35 -13.21
CA MET A 258 26.32 5.94 -12.85
C MET A 258 25.42 5.18 -13.80
N SER A 259 25.97 4.62 -14.87
CA SER A 259 25.31 3.52 -15.57
C SER A 259 25.20 2.33 -14.60
N GLY A 260 24.07 2.19 -13.92
CA GLY A 260 23.79 1.04 -13.05
C GLY A 260 23.68 1.34 -11.55
N ALA A 261 23.09 2.48 -11.15
CA ALA A 261 22.73 2.72 -9.75
C ALA A 261 21.94 1.55 -9.14
N LEU A 262 20.89 1.09 -9.82
CA LEU A 262 20.10 -0.08 -9.44
C LEU A 262 20.86 -1.41 -9.52
N HIS A 263 22.13 -1.42 -9.90
CA HIS A 263 23.00 -2.59 -9.86
C HIS A 263 24.03 -2.54 -8.74
N SER A 264 24.09 -1.46 -7.95
CA SER A 264 24.98 -1.38 -6.79
C SER A 264 24.41 -2.22 -5.65
N PRO A 265 25.14 -3.24 -5.15
CA PRO A 265 24.71 -4.03 -3.99
C PRO A 265 24.46 -3.16 -2.75
N VAL A 266 25.21 -2.06 -2.59
CA VAL A 266 25.08 -1.14 -1.45
C VAL A 266 23.72 -0.43 -1.47
N GLN A 267 23.23 -0.02 -2.65
CA GLN A 267 21.92 0.60 -2.75
C GLN A 267 20.80 -0.38 -2.43
N TRP A 268 20.91 -1.63 -2.90
CA TRP A 268 19.97 -2.68 -2.55
C TRP A 268 19.98 -3.00 -1.08
N VAL A 269 21.15 -3.12 -0.46
CA VAL A 269 21.26 -3.31 0.99
C VAL A 269 20.61 -2.15 1.74
N ALA A 270 20.89 -0.89 1.36
CA ALA A 270 20.28 0.27 1.98
C ALA A 270 18.74 0.27 1.82
N LEU A 271 18.23 -0.09 0.63
CA LEU A 271 16.80 -0.25 0.38
C LEU A 271 16.20 -1.36 1.25
N PHE A 272 16.79 -2.55 1.30
CA PHE A 272 16.33 -3.65 2.15
C PHE A 272 16.34 -3.28 3.63
N VAL A 273 17.40 -2.64 4.12
CA VAL A 273 17.47 -2.19 5.52
C VAL A 273 16.38 -1.17 5.83
N ALA A 274 16.06 -0.27 4.90
CA ALA A 274 15.02 0.73 5.12
C ALA A 274 13.59 0.18 5.05
N LEU A 275 13.37 -0.80 4.17
CA LEU A 275 12.09 -1.48 4.00
C LEU A 275 11.82 -2.46 5.15
N THR A 276 12.77 -3.34 5.45
CA THR A 276 12.61 -4.41 6.44
C THR A 276 12.91 -3.96 7.88
N GLY A 277 13.70 -2.90 8.04
CA GLY A 277 14.13 -2.40 9.35
C GLY A 277 15.56 -2.77 9.72
N PHE A 278 16.15 -1.98 10.62
CA PHE A 278 17.56 -2.09 11.03
C PHE A 278 17.74 -2.65 12.44
N LEU A 279 16.66 -2.82 13.22
CA LEU A 279 16.66 -3.45 14.54
C LEU A 279 15.73 -4.68 14.55
N PRO A 280 15.91 -5.61 15.50
CA PRO A 280 14.94 -6.68 15.74
C PRO A 280 13.51 -6.16 15.82
N MET A 281 12.57 -6.87 15.20
CA MET A 281 11.14 -6.51 15.19
C MET A 281 10.58 -6.12 16.59
N PRO A 282 10.88 -6.84 17.70
CA PRO A 282 10.43 -6.42 19.02
C PRO A 282 10.98 -5.05 19.46
N ALA A 283 12.23 -4.75 19.14
CA ALA A 283 12.84 -3.46 19.44
C ALA A 283 12.22 -2.35 18.59
N MET A 284 12.05 -2.57 17.28
CA MET A 284 11.38 -1.63 16.38
C MET A 284 9.95 -1.32 16.81
N ASN A 285 9.18 -2.35 17.19
CA ASN A 285 7.83 -2.17 17.72
C ASN A 285 7.85 -1.42 19.06
N GLY A 286 8.82 -1.70 19.93
CA GLY A 286 9.00 -1.01 21.21
C GLY A 286 9.29 0.49 21.08
N VAL A 287 9.92 0.91 19.98
CA VAL A 287 10.17 2.33 19.66
C VAL A 287 9.16 2.89 18.66
N GLY A 288 8.08 2.17 18.34
CA GLY A 288 7.05 2.65 17.41
C GLY A 288 7.53 2.84 15.98
N VAL A 289 8.61 2.17 15.57
CA VAL A 289 9.02 2.09 14.16
C VAL A 289 8.37 0.86 13.55
N TRP A 290 7.31 1.04 12.78
CA TRP A 290 6.65 -0.07 12.08
C TRP A 290 7.10 -0.13 10.62
N ALA A 291 8.19 -0.85 10.37
CA ALA A 291 8.81 -0.94 9.05
C ALA A 291 7.82 -1.44 7.97
N SER A 292 6.90 -2.34 8.35
CA SER A 292 5.81 -2.91 7.54
C SER A 292 4.63 -1.96 7.30
N GLY A 293 4.58 -0.80 7.94
CA GLY A 293 3.43 0.13 7.91
C GLY A 293 2.84 0.42 6.52
N PRO A 294 3.65 0.74 5.48
CA PRO A 294 3.14 0.99 4.13
C PRO A 294 2.39 -0.17 3.50
N LEU A 295 2.69 -1.40 3.89
CA LEU A 295 2.08 -2.61 3.34
C LEU A 295 0.90 -3.09 4.20
N LEU A 296 0.81 -2.67 5.47
CA LEU A 296 -0.28 -3.02 6.36
C LEU A 296 -1.42 -2.01 6.35
N SER A 297 -1.15 -0.73 6.07
CA SER A 297 -2.19 0.30 5.94
C SER A 297 -2.36 0.68 4.47
N GLU A 298 -3.45 0.24 3.86
CA GLU A 298 -3.66 0.39 2.41
C GLU A 298 -3.82 1.84 2.00
N SER A 299 -4.50 2.64 2.82
CA SER A 299 -4.59 4.09 2.65
C SER A 299 -3.23 4.78 2.68
N TYR A 300 -2.32 4.31 3.55
CA TYR A 300 -0.97 4.86 3.64
C TYR A 300 -0.09 4.43 2.45
N GLY A 301 -0.17 3.17 2.03
CA GLY A 301 0.53 2.67 0.83
C GLY A 301 0.15 3.46 -0.43
N VAL A 302 -1.16 3.71 -0.63
CA VAL A 302 -1.65 4.56 -1.74
C VAL A 302 -1.16 5.99 -1.61
N ALA A 303 -1.21 6.58 -0.42
CA ALA A 303 -0.74 7.95 -0.19
C ALA A 303 0.77 8.11 -0.45
N LEU A 304 1.59 7.09 -0.13
CA LEU A 304 3.01 7.08 -0.45
C LEU A 304 3.27 7.03 -1.95
N VAL A 305 2.54 6.20 -2.71
CA VAL A 305 2.62 6.19 -4.17
C VAL A 305 2.32 7.58 -4.76
N ILE A 306 1.22 8.22 -4.31
CA ILE A 306 0.85 9.56 -4.74
C ILE A 306 1.96 10.56 -4.39
N LEU A 307 2.46 10.53 -3.15
CA LEU A 307 3.54 11.40 -2.71
C LEU A 307 4.79 11.24 -3.59
N PHE A 308 5.21 10.01 -3.88
CA PHE A 308 6.41 9.75 -4.67
C PHE A 308 6.27 10.28 -6.10
N LEU A 309 5.10 10.08 -6.73
CA LEU A 309 4.82 10.65 -8.03
C LEU A 309 4.83 12.18 -8.02
N LEU A 310 4.22 12.81 -7.01
CA LEU A 310 4.18 14.27 -6.88
C LEU A 310 5.58 14.87 -6.66
N VAL A 311 6.41 14.25 -5.81
CA VAL A 311 7.78 14.69 -5.56
C VAL A 311 8.63 14.53 -6.83
N SER A 312 8.50 13.43 -7.56
CA SER A 312 9.21 13.25 -8.83
C SER A 312 8.82 14.29 -9.88
N LEU A 313 7.52 14.55 -10.04
CA LEU A 313 7.04 15.59 -10.95
C LEU A 313 7.52 16.98 -10.54
N ALA A 314 7.55 17.28 -9.24
CA ALA A 314 8.08 18.53 -8.72
C ALA A 314 9.60 18.66 -8.96
N ALA A 315 10.35 17.57 -8.82
CA ALA A 315 11.78 17.52 -9.12
C ALA A 315 12.06 17.76 -10.62
N ASP A 316 11.22 17.22 -11.50
CA ASP A 316 11.32 17.46 -12.94
C ASP A 316 10.99 18.90 -13.33
N PHE A 317 9.90 19.44 -12.77
CA PHE A 317 9.55 20.85 -12.91
C PHE A 317 10.70 21.75 -12.44
N TRP A 318 11.31 21.42 -11.30
CA TRP A 318 12.44 22.17 -10.78
C TRP A 318 13.67 22.10 -11.66
N THR A 319 13.98 20.93 -12.22
CA THR A 319 15.14 20.74 -13.10
C THR A 319 15.01 21.63 -14.34
N ARG A 320 13.84 21.68 -14.97
CA ARG A 320 13.58 22.62 -16.09
C ARG A 320 13.67 24.07 -15.66
N ALA A 321 13.13 24.40 -14.48
CA ALA A 321 13.24 25.71 -13.87
C ALA A 321 14.67 26.10 -13.45
N LYS A 322 15.68 25.23 -13.60
CA LYS A 322 17.10 25.62 -13.49
C LYS A 322 17.73 25.90 -14.85
N THR A 323 17.34 25.18 -15.90
CA THR A 323 18.03 25.18 -17.20
C THR A 323 17.57 26.27 -18.17
N GLU A 324 16.31 26.71 -18.11
CA GLU A 324 15.75 27.66 -19.10
C GLU A 324 15.90 29.13 -18.65
N THR A 325 16.11 30.13 -19.51
CA THR A 325 16.23 31.54 -19.09
C THR A 325 14.89 32.10 -18.55
N SER A 326 14.94 33.07 -17.62
CA SER A 326 13.77 33.43 -16.77
C SER A 326 12.61 34.17 -17.46
N ALA A 327 12.80 34.71 -18.66
CA ALA A 327 11.82 35.61 -19.29
C ALA A 327 10.60 34.88 -19.90
N ASP A 328 10.80 33.71 -20.53
CA ASP A 328 9.72 32.95 -21.19
C ASP A 328 9.18 31.77 -20.33
N ARG A 329 9.75 31.60 -19.13
CA ARG A 329 9.69 30.37 -18.31
C ARG A 329 8.33 30.11 -17.65
N ALA A 330 7.70 31.12 -17.05
CA ALA A 330 6.52 30.93 -16.21
C ALA A 330 5.20 30.85 -16.98
N THR A 331 5.24 30.91 -18.31
CA THR A 331 4.08 30.90 -19.19
C THR A 331 4.02 29.68 -20.09
N ALA A 332 4.98 28.75 -19.97
CA ALA A 332 4.92 27.48 -20.70
C ALA A 332 3.62 26.75 -20.31
N PRO A 333 2.79 26.30 -21.27
CA PRO A 333 1.51 25.66 -20.98
C PRO A 333 1.62 24.47 -20.04
N PHE A 334 2.69 23.68 -20.16
CA PHE A 334 2.95 22.55 -19.27
C PHE A 334 3.19 22.98 -17.81
N ASP A 335 4.00 24.01 -17.60
CA ASP A 335 4.33 24.47 -16.26
C ASP A 335 3.12 25.12 -15.59
N LEU A 336 2.30 25.85 -16.35
CA LEU A 336 1.01 26.36 -15.87
C LEU A 336 0.05 25.22 -15.52
N PHE A 337 -0.06 24.19 -16.37
CA PHE A 337 -0.86 23.00 -16.08
C PHE A 337 -0.40 22.30 -14.79
N PHE A 338 0.91 22.08 -14.65
CA PHE A 338 1.48 21.46 -13.47
C PHE A 338 1.19 22.28 -12.21
N LEU A 339 1.48 23.58 -12.23
CA LEU A 339 1.29 24.48 -11.09
C LEU A 339 -0.18 24.65 -10.72
N LEU A 340 -1.06 24.90 -11.70
CA LEU A 340 -2.44 25.31 -11.43
C LEU A 340 -3.40 24.12 -11.30
N LEU A 341 -3.06 22.95 -11.84
CA LEU A 341 -3.90 21.76 -11.75
C LEU A 341 -3.24 20.64 -10.94
N VAL A 342 -2.04 20.20 -11.32
CA VAL A 342 -1.42 19.01 -10.71
C VAL A 342 -1.07 19.23 -9.24
N VAL A 343 -0.54 20.39 -8.86
CA VAL A 343 -0.16 20.66 -7.46
C VAL A 343 -1.39 20.76 -6.53
N PRO A 344 -2.43 21.56 -6.83
CA PRO A 344 -3.64 21.61 -6.00
C PRO A 344 -4.39 20.27 -5.96
N PHE A 345 -4.58 19.63 -7.12
CA PHE A 345 -5.25 18.33 -7.18
C PHE A 345 -4.45 17.24 -6.47
N GLY A 346 -3.12 17.22 -6.64
CA GLY A 346 -2.22 16.31 -5.95
C GLY A 346 -2.28 16.48 -4.44
N THR A 347 -2.38 17.72 -3.96
CA THR A 347 -2.58 18.03 -2.53
C THR A 347 -3.88 17.43 -2.02
N ALA A 348 -4.99 17.65 -2.73
CA ALA A 348 -6.29 17.06 -2.38
C ALA A 348 -6.25 15.52 -2.44
N ALA A 349 -5.70 14.94 -3.49
CA ALA A 349 -5.57 13.50 -3.66
C ALA A 349 -4.77 12.86 -2.52
N LEU A 350 -3.67 13.50 -2.10
CA LEU A 350 -2.87 13.06 -0.96
C LEU A 350 -3.68 13.10 0.34
N GLY A 351 -4.47 14.16 0.58
CA GLY A 351 -5.31 14.27 1.77
C GLY A 351 -6.50 13.31 1.80
N LEU A 352 -7.12 13.07 0.65
CA LEU A 352 -8.19 12.09 0.48
C LEU A 352 -7.70 10.66 0.69
N ALA A 353 -6.47 10.35 0.25
CA ALA A 353 -5.83 9.06 0.52
C ALA A 353 -5.42 8.95 2.00
N LYS A 354 -4.65 9.92 2.51
CA LYS A 354 -4.21 9.96 3.92
C LYS A 354 -3.93 11.40 4.38
N VAL A 355 -4.86 11.94 5.18
CA VAL A 355 -4.79 13.33 5.69
C VAL A 355 -3.49 13.64 6.45
N SER A 356 -2.92 12.66 7.16
CA SER A 356 -1.67 12.83 7.90
C SER A 356 -0.49 13.17 7.00
N MET A 357 -0.41 12.57 5.80
CA MET A 357 0.64 12.87 4.84
C MET A 357 0.49 14.28 4.25
N MET A 358 -0.74 14.66 3.88
CA MET A 358 -1.01 16.01 3.39
C MET A 358 -0.65 17.08 4.44
N ALA A 359 -1.01 16.85 5.71
CA ALA A 359 -0.73 17.76 6.82
C ALA A 359 0.78 18.03 7.04
N VAL A 360 1.63 17.05 6.74
CA VAL A 360 3.10 17.20 6.87
C VAL A 360 3.71 17.79 5.59
N ILE A 361 3.30 17.29 4.43
CA ILE A 361 3.92 17.64 3.14
C ILE A 361 3.51 19.03 2.67
N PHE A 362 2.26 19.44 2.85
CA PHE A 362 1.78 20.72 2.35
C PHE A 362 2.54 21.92 2.95
N PRO A 363 2.74 22.04 4.28
CA PRO A 363 3.52 23.15 4.85
C PRO A 363 5.00 23.08 4.46
N ALA A 364 5.58 21.88 4.33
CA ALA A 364 6.95 21.72 3.87
C ALA A 364 7.12 22.16 2.40
N ALA A 365 6.16 21.86 1.54
CA ALA A 365 6.12 22.34 0.17
C ALA A 365 5.96 23.86 0.10
N CYS A 366 5.08 24.45 0.93
CA CYS A 366 4.95 25.91 1.04
C CYS A 366 6.27 26.56 1.44
N TYR A 367 6.96 26.00 2.45
CA TYR A 367 8.28 26.47 2.87
C TYR A 367 9.29 26.41 1.72
N ALA A 368 9.38 25.26 1.02
CA ALA A 368 10.28 25.08 -0.11
C ALA A 368 10.02 26.13 -1.20
N LEU A 369 8.76 26.36 -1.59
CA LEU A 369 8.40 27.34 -2.62
C LEU A 369 8.76 28.78 -2.22
N LEU A 370 8.55 29.17 -0.96
CA LEU A 370 8.88 30.51 -0.46
C LEU A 370 10.40 30.78 -0.42
N ARG A 371 11.19 29.75 -0.15
CA ARG A 371 12.66 29.84 -0.07
C ARG A 371 13.32 30.02 -1.45
N VAL A 372 12.64 29.66 -2.53
CA VAL A 372 13.26 29.52 -3.85
C VAL A 372 12.97 30.75 -4.68
N LYS A 373 13.97 31.63 -4.80
CA LYS A 373 13.83 32.91 -5.50
C LYS A 373 13.35 32.74 -6.94
N GLN A 374 13.81 31.69 -7.63
CA GLN A 374 13.46 31.39 -9.02
C GLN A 374 11.97 31.03 -9.21
N LEU A 375 11.28 30.63 -8.14
CA LEU A 375 9.87 30.24 -8.17
C LEU A 375 8.94 31.36 -7.69
N ARG A 376 9.44 32.58 -7.44
CA ARG A 376 8.63 33.73 -7.02
C ARG A 376 7.88 34.37 -8.19
N THR A 377 7.10 33.57 -8.89
CA THR A 377 6.23 34.02 -9.99
C THR A 377 4.79 34.09 -9.50
N ARG A 378 3.98 34.97 -10.09
CA ARG A 378 2.55 35.10 -9.74
C ARG A 378 1.79 33.77 -9.82
N TRP A 379 2.19 32.88 -10.73
CA TRP A 379 1.55 31.59 -10.95
C TRP A 379 1.85 30.59 -9.84
N VAL A 380 3.07 30.61 -9.27
CA VAL A 380 3.40 29.79 -8.10
C VAL A 380 2.62 30.26 -6.87
N TYR A 381 2.47 31.59 -6.68
CA TYR A 381 1.62 32.10 -5.60
C TYR A 381 0.15 31.71 -5.79
N LEU A 382 -0.37 31.79 -7.02
CA LEU A 382 -1.73 31.31 -7.31
C LEU A 382 -1.88 29.81 -7.03
N ALA A 383 -0.91 28.99 -7.45
CA ALA A 383 -0.88 27.55 -7.16
C ALA A 383 -0.86 27.25 -5.66
N LEU A 384 -0.12 28.03 -4.87
CA LEU A 384 -0.11 27.93 -3.41
C LEU A 384 -1.48 28.26 -2.81
N VAL A 385 -2.14 29.32 -3.27
CA VAL A 385 -3.49 29.68 -2.83
C VAL A 385 -4.49 28.58 -3.18
N LEU A 386 -4.48 28.07 -4.42
CA LEU A 386 -5.33 26.97 -4.85
C LEU A 386 -5.07 25.69 -4.03
N SER A 387 -3.81 25.40 -3.72
CA SER A 387 -3.44 24.24 -2.89
C SER A 387 -3.85 24.43 -1.43
N ALA A 388 -3.83 25.64 -0.90
CA ALA A 388 -4.35 25.96 0.43
C ALA A 388 -5.88 25.80 0.48
N ILE A 389 -6.60 26.23 -0.56
CA ILE A 389 -8.04 25.99 -0.70
C ILE A 389 -8.30 24.48 -0.77
N ALA A 390 -7.57 23.76 -1.62
CA ALA A 390 -7.69 22.30 -1.73
C ALA A 390 -7.40 21.60 -0.40
N PHE A 391 -6.39 22.03 0.34
CA PHE A 391 -6.07 21.55 1.69
C PHE A 391 -7.24 21.75 2.64
N VAL A 392 -7.76 22.98 2.76
CA VAL A 392 -8.87 23.31 3.67
C VAL A 392 -10.15 22.53 3.31
N LEU A 393 -10.50 22.47 2.02
CA LEU A 393 -11.65 21.71 1.55
C LEU A 393 -11.49 20.23 1.86
N THR A 394 -10.30 19.66 1.59
CA THR A 394 -10.04 18.24 1.86
C THR A 394 -10.10 17.94 3.36
N VAL A 395 -9.47 18.76 4.21
CA VAL A 395 -9.52 18.63 5.67
C VAL A 395 -10.96 18.67 6.18
N ASN A 396 -11.75 19.67 5.75
CA ASN A 396 -13.15 19.78 6.15
C ASN A 396 -14.00 18.61 5.66
N PHE A 397 -13.65 18.06 4.51
CA PHE A 397 -14.34 16.92 3.94
C PHE A 397 -14.01 15.61 4.67
N VAL A 398 -12.73 15.33 4.96
CA VAL A 398 -12.29 14.04 5.56
C VAL A 398 -12.31 14.01 7.09
N LEU A 399 -12.25 15.15 7.78
CA LEU A 399 -12.27 15.17 9.24
C LEU A 399 -13.69 14.93 9.77
N VAL A 400 -13.91 13.73 10.30
CA VAL A 400 -15.12 13.40 11.06
C VAL A 400 -15.02 14.05 12.45
N ARG A 401 -15.77 15.15 12.65
CA ARG A 401 -15.80 15.90 13.91
C ARG A 401 -16.09 14.98 15.09
N GLY A 402 -15.13 14.84 16.00
CA GLY A 402 -15.24 14.12 17.29
C GLY A 402 -14.92 12.61 17.28
N GLN A 403 -14.58 12.00 16.14
CA GLN A 403 -13.81 10.74 16.15
C GLN A 403 -12.32 11.03 16.35
N ASN A 404 -11.84 12.11 15.71
CA ASN A 404 -10.53 12.69 15.95
C ASN A 404 -10.69 13.79 16.99
N SER A 405 -11.08 13.44 18.22
CA SER A 405 -11.33 14.43 19.28
C SER A 405 -10.13 15.35 19.51
N GLY A 406 -8.93 14.96 19.03
CA GLY A 406 -7.79 15.87 18.87
C GLY A 406 -7.45 16.58 20.16
N SER A 407 -7.87 16.00 21.29
CA SER A 407 -7.70 16.63 22.58
C SER A 407 -6.22 16.80 22.79
N MET A 408 -5.83 18.01 23.21
CA MET A 408 -4.43 18.27 23.52
C MET A 408 -4.02 17.34 24.65
N ALA A 409 -3.06 16.46 24.34
CA ALA A 409 -2.58 15.43 25.25
C ALA A 409 -1.10 15.24 25.00
N LEU A 410 -0.27 15.91 25.80
CA LEU A 410 1.18 15.89 25.60
C LEU A 410 1.72 14.46 25.68
N PHE A 411 2.53 14.09 24.69
CA PHE A 411 3.14 12.77 24.55
C PHE A 411 2.13 11.61 24.57
N SER A 412 0.87 11.82 24.15
CA SER A 412 -0.15 10.77 24.18
C SER A 412 0.27 9.53 23.41
N PHE A 413 0.88 9.70 22.23
CA PHE A 413 1.37 8.56 21.45
C PHE A 413 2.42 7.76 22.21
N MET A 414 3.43 8.44 22.77
CA MET A 414 4.49 7.77 23.54
C MET A 414 3.92 7.06 24.77
N ARG A 415 2.99 7.70 25.48
CA ARG A 415 2.34 7.12 26.68
C ARG A 415 1.47 5.91 26.38
N SER A 416 0.77 5.91 25.25
CA SER A 416 -0.19 4.86 24.91
C SER A 416 0.41 3.70 24.11
N TYR A 417 1.45 3.92 23.31
CA TYR A 417 1.95 2.93 22.35
C TYR A 417 3.40 2.52 22.56
N LEU A 418 4.19 3.28 23.34
CA LEU A 418 5.60 2.98 23.56
C LEU A 418 5.84 2.56 25.02
N PRO A 419 6.50 1.43 25.29
CA PRO A 419 6.98 1.12 26.62
C PRO A 419 7.95 2.20 27.11
N ALA A 420 7.82 2.61 28.38
CA ALA A 420 8.61 3.71 28.97
C ALA A 420 10.14 3.60 28.74
N PRO A 421 10.78 2.41 28.79
CA PRO A 421 12.23 2.30 28.53
C PRO A 421 12.67 2.73 27.13
N TRP A 422 11.75 2.72 26.16
CA TRP A 422 12.04 3.08 24.76
C TRP A 422 11.86 4.57 24.47
N TRP A 423 11.24 5.34 25.37
CA TRP A 423 10.94 6.76 25.14
C TRP A 423 12.17 7.60 24.81
N PRO A 424 13.34 7.48 25.50
CA PRO A 424 14.52 8.27 25.19
C PRO A 424 15.07 8.01 23.79
N PHE A 425 14.80 6.84 23.22
CA PHE A 425 15.32 6.42 21.93
C PHE A 425 14.37 6.71 20.77
N PHE A 426 13.10 7.03 21.04
CA PHE A 426 12.07 7.24 20.03
C PHE A 426 12.51 8.23 18.95
N ILE A 427 12.91 9.45 19.35
CA ILE A 427 13.30 10.51 18.39
C ILE A 427 14.55 10.11 17.61
N THR A 428 15.50 9.43 18.24
CA THR A 428 16.74 9.02 17.55
C THR A 428 16.47 7.93 16.52
N ILE A 429 15.68 6.92 16.88
CA ILE A 429 15.42 5.75 16.03
C ILE A 429 14.37 6.05 14.97
N GLN A 430 13.24 6.67 15.32
CA GLN A 430 12.17 7.02 14.37
C GLN A 430 12.71 7.91 13.24
N PHE A 431 13.60 8.85 13.58
CA PHE A 431 14.17 9.81 12.62
C PHE A 431 15.57 9.43 12.13
N LEU A 432 16.01 8.17 12.30
CA LEU A 432 17.35 7.72 11.91
C LEU A 432 17.71 8.10 10.47
N TRP A 433 16.80 7.88 9.54
CA TRP A 433 17.03 8.15 8.11
C TRP A 433 17.21 9.65 7.83
N SER A 434 16.42 10.50 8.50
CA SER A 434 16.61 11.96 8.45
C SER A 434 17.96 12.36 9.03
N TRP A 435 18.34 11.84 10.20
CA TRP A 435 19.64 12.13 10.81
C TRP A 435 20.80 11.74 9.91
N LEU A 436 20.73 10.53 9.33
CA LEU A 436 21.76 10.02 8.42
C LEU A 436 21.88 10.92 7.18
N TYR A 437 20.76 11.30 6.57
CA TYR A 437 20.75 12.19 5.41
C TYR A 437 21.33 13.56 5.74
N ILE A 438 20.80 14.22 6.78
CA ILE A 438 21.24 15.53 7.25
C ILE A 438 22.76 15.51 7.50
N PHE A 439 23.25 14.50 8.22
CA PHE A 439 24.67 14.35 8.51
C PHE A 439 25.52 14.22 7.24
N VAL A 440 25.17 13.30 6.34
CA VAL A 440 25.88 13.07 5.09
C VAL A 440 25.92 14.35 4.25
N ARG A 441 24.80 15.08 4.18
CA ARG A 441 24.66 16.28 3.36
C ARG A 441 25.39 17.50 3.93
N LEU A 442 25.39 17.69 5.24
CA LEU A 442 26.18 18.74 5.89
C LEU A 442 27.69 18.49 5.72
N ARG A 443 28.12 17.23 5.81
CA ARG A 443 29.52 16.85 5.57
C ARG A 443 29.95 17.11 4.13
N ASP A 444 29.11 16.75 3.16
CA ASP A 444 29.35 17.00 1.73
C ASP A 444 29.48 18.50 1.42
N THR A 445 28.62 19.32 2.01
CA THR A 445 28.66 20.79 1.86
C THR A 445 29.72 21.48 2.72
N ARG A 446 30.51 20.72 3.48
CA ARG A 446 31.54 21.20 4.41
C ARG A 446 30.99 22.23 5.40
N VAL A 447 29.80 21.98 5.93
CA VAL A 447 29.19 22.80 6.99
C VAL A 447 29.63 22.23 8.33
N ASN A 448 30.67 22.81 8.91
CA ASN A 448 31.32 22.36 10.15
C ASN A 448 31.10 23.32 11.33
N SER A 449 30.65 24.55 11.08
CA SER A 449 30.40 25.55 12.13
C SER A 449 28.98 26.12 12.09
N ARG A 450 28.54 26.69 13.23
CA ARG A 450 27.25 27.40 13.32
C ARG A 450 27.15 28.55 12.30
N ARG A 451 28.25 29.28 12.06
CA ARG A 451 28.29 30.38 11.08
C ARG A 451 28.10 29.87 9.66
N GLU A 452 28.76 28.77 9.31
CA GLU A 452 28.59 28.12 8.01
C GLU A 452 27.19 27.55 7.83
N LEU A 453 26.59 26.98 8.88
CA LEU A 453 25.22 26.48 8.84
C LEU A 453 24.24 27.62 8.55
N ILE A 454 24.32 28.72 9.30
CA ILE A 454 23.49 29.90 9.07
C ILE A 454 23.69 30.45 7.65
N THR A 455 24.94 30.48 7.16
CA THR A 455 25.26 30.94 5.80
C THR A 455 24.69 29.99 4.74
N ALA A 456 24.79 28.68 4.95
CA ALA A 456 24.24 27.65 4.06
C ALA A 456 22.71 27.72 4.00
N VAL A 457 22.05 27.88 5.15
CA VAL A 457 20.60 28.08 5.24
C VAL A 457 20.23 29.37 4.51
N ARG A 458 20.82 30.53 4.86
CA ARG A 458 20.47 31.82 4.23
C ARG A 458 20.63 31.80 2.70
N SER A 459 21.71 31.19 2.21
CA SER A 459 21.96 31.04 0.77
C SER A 459 21.09 29.99 0.08
N GLY A 460 20.39 29.14 0.82
CA GLY A 460 19.60 28.02 0.28
C GLY A 460 20.45 26.86 -0.24
N ARG A 461 21.75 26.81 0.12
CA ARG A 461 22.70 25.77 -0.31
C ARG A 461 22.32 24.37 0.21
N ILE A 462 21.59 24.32 1.32
CA ILE A 462 21.14 23.10 1.99
C ILE A 462 19.61 23.07 2.14
N LEU A 463 18.88 23.63 1.17
CA LEU A 463 17.42 23.69 1.21
C LEU A 463 16.78 22.29 1.37
N ASP A 464 17.40 21.28 0.78
CA ASP A 464 17.05 19.87 0.93
C ASP A 464 17.11 19.38 2.39
N VAL A 465 18.16 19.76 3.13
CA VAL A 465 18.30 19.52 4.58
C VAL A 465 17.22 20.27 5.37
N GLU A 466 16.95 21.53 5.02
CA GLU A 466 15.91 22.34 5.67
C GLU A 466 14.53 21.68 5.54
N ILE A 467 14.20 21.18 4.34
CA ILE A 467 12.91 20.50 4.06
C ILE A 467 12.79 19.22 4.90
N ILE A 468 13.80 18.36 4.92
CA ILE A 468 13.76 17.11 5.68
C ILE A 468 13.64 17.37 7.19
N ALA A 469 14.37 18.35 7.72
CA ALA A 469 14.26 18.75 9.12
C ALA A 469 12.84 19.27 9.43
N LEU A 470 12.26 20.08 8.55
CA LEU A 470 10.91 20.59 8.70
C LEU A 470 9.86 19.48 8.66
N VAL A 471 9.92 18.55 7.69
CA VAL A 471 9.05 17.37 7.62
C VAL A 471 9.15 16.54 8.89
N SER A 472 10.37 16.38 9.44
CA SER A 472 10.58 15.64 10.68
C SER A 472 9.89 16.30 11.88
N VAL A 473 10.04 17.62 12.03
CA VAL A 473 9.38 18.38 13.10
C VAL A 473 7.85 18.33 12.92
N LEU A 474 7.34 18.63 11.74
CA LEU A 474 5.90 18.60 11.44
C LEU A 474 5.30 17.21 11.64
N GLY A 475 6.03 16.16 11.29
CA GLY A 475 5.61 14.77 11.50
C GLY A 475 5.59 14.33 12.96
N LEU A 476 6.48 14.89 13.80
CA LEU A 476 6.52 14.62 15.24
C LEU A 476 5.39 15.30 16.01
N LEU A 477 5.03 16.52 15.61
CA LEU A 477 4.12 17.40 16.37
C LEU A 477 2.78 16.75 16.74
N PRO A 478 2.03 16.09 15.82
CA PRO A 478 0.75 15.48 16.17
C PRO A 478 0.86 14.41 17.25
N GLY A 479 1.88 13.54 17.19
CA GLY A 479 2.09 12.50 18.21
C GLY A 479 2.52 13.04 19.58
N VAL A 480 3.14 14.23 19.61
CA VAL A 480 3.55 14.91 20.83
C VAL A 480 2.44 15.78 21.41
N VAL A 481 1.59 16.40 20.61
CA VAL A 481 0.65 17.43 21.09
C VAL A 481 -0.79 16.91 21.19
N LEU A 482 -1.18 15.94 20.34
CA LEU A 482 -2.57 15.53 20.17
C LEU A 482 -2.77 14.05 20.55
N ALA A 483 -3.97 13.73 21.06
CA ALA A 483 -4.41 12.34 21.24
C ALA A 483 -4.89 11.73 19.90
N VAL A 484 -3.97 11.51 18.96
CA VAL A 484 -4.27 10.95 17.62
C VAL A 484 -4.19 9.42 17.54
N GLY A 485 -3.92 8.73 18.66
CA GLY A 485 -3.82 7.27 18.67
C GLY A 485 -2.61 6.74 17.90
N SER A 486 -2.74 5.53 17.34
CA SER A 486 -1.70 4.87 16.54
C SER A 486 -1.42 5.61 15.23
N ASP A 487 -2.34 6.45 14.75
CA ASP A 487 -2.18 7.21 13.52
C ASP A 487 -1.03 8.24 13.57
N ALA A 488 -0.54 8.60 14.77
CA ALA A 488 0.64 9.44 14.95
C ALA A 488 1.86 8.93 14.17
N PHE A 489 1.99 7.61 14.06
CA PHE A 489 3.07 6.97 13.31
C PHE A 489 3.12 7.47 11.87
N TYR A 490 1.97 7.53 11.18
CA TYR A 490 1.92 7.94 9.77
C TYR A 490 2.35 9.38 9.53
N PHE A 491 2.25 10.27 10.51
CA PHE A 491 2.79 11.63 10.41
C PHE A 491 4.32 11.62 10.46
N SER A 492 4.87 10.87 11.42
CA SER A 492 6.32 10.83 11.67
C SER A 492 7.11 9.93 10.73
N ASP A 493 6.45 9.02 10.00
CA ASP A 493 7.11 8.08 9.08
C ASP A 493 7.39 8.70 7.70
N VAL A 494 6.70 9.79 7.32
CA VAL A 494 6.86 10.43 6.00
C VAL A 494 8.31 10.83 5.71
N GLN A 495 9.03 11.33 6.73
CA GLN A 495 10.43 11.72 6.61
C GLN A 495 11.36 10.55 6.25
N ARG A 496 11.04 9.31 6.64
CA ARG A 496 11.86 8.13 6.35
C ARG A 496 11.97 7.96 4.84
N TRP A 497 10.83 8.01 4.15
CA TRP A 497 10.76 7.80 2.71
C TRP A 497 11.43 8.91 1.92
N LEU A 498 11.20 10.17 2.29
CA LEU A 498 11.87 11.29 1.63
C LEU A 498 13.38 11.21 1.85
N SER A 499 13.84 11.06 3.09
CA SER A 499 15.26 11.02 3.44
C SER A 499 15.99 9.85 2.80
N LEU A 500 15.34 8.68 2.72
CA LEU A 500 15.88 7.52 2.02
C LEU A 500 16.04 7.80 0.53
N ALA A 501 15.07 8.43 -0.12
CA ALA A 501 15.19 8.77 -1.53
C ALA A 501 16.32 9.77 -1.80
N PHE A 502 16.50 10.76 -0.93
CA PHE A 502 17.65 11.65 -0.99
C PHE A 502 18.97 10.91 -0.78
N LEU A 503 19.08 10.06 0.25
CA LEU A 503 20.29 9.26 0.50
C LEU A 503 20.67 8.37 -0.70
N LEU A 504 19.69 7.66 -1.26
CA LEU A 504 19.90 6.81 -2.44
C LEU A 504 20.22 7.63 -3.69
N GLY A 505 19.58 8.79 -3.87
CA GLY A 505 19.88 9.73 -4.95
C GLY A 505 21.30 10.30 -4.88
N TYR A 506 21.85 10.40 -3.67
CA TYR A 506 23.23 10.81 -3.38
C TYR A 506 24.25 9.64 -3.35
N ALA A 507 23.89 8.44 -3.82
CA ALA A 507 24.77 7.27 -3.78
C ALA A 507 26.21 7.45 -4.33
N PRO A 508 26.50 8.29 -5.36
CA PRO A 508 27.88 8.56 -5.76
C PRO A 508 28.74 9.11 -4.62
N LEU A 509 28.17 9.92 -3.73
CA LEU A 509 28.84 10.38 -2.52
C LEU A 509 29.14 9.22 -1.57
N MET A 510 28.19 8.30 -1.38
CA MET A 510 28.44 7.09 -0.58
C MET A 510 29.57 6.25 -1.17
N ASN A 511 29.64 6.13 -2.50
CA ASN A 511 30.75 5.46 -3.18
C ASN A 511 32.08 6.20 -3.01
N ARG A 512 32.09 7.55 -3.03
CA ARG A 512 33.30 8.34 -2.73
C ARG A 512 33.74 8.20 -1.28
N LEU A 513 32.79 8.18 -0.34
CA LEU A 513 33.07 7.94 1.08
C LEU A 513 33.61 6.52 1.27
N HIS A 514 33.03 5.53 0.60
CA HIS A 514 33.54 4.16 0.57
C HIS A 514 34.95 4.08 -0.04
N ALA A 515 35.19 4.78 -1.15
CA ALA A 515 36.50 4.83 -1.80
C ALA A 515 37.55 5.50 -0.90
N LYS A 516 37.23 6.64 -0.28
CA LYS A 516 38.10 7.30 0.71
C LYS A 516 38.36 6.42 1.93
N TRP A 517 37.35 5.71 2.39
CA TRP A 517 37.50 4.75 3.48
C TRP A 517 38.39 3.57 3.06
N SER A 518 38.27 3.13 1.81
CA SER A 518 39.12 2.09 1.22
C SER A 518 40.55 2.57 0.92
N SER A 519 40.79 3.86 0.73
CA SER A 519 42.15 4.42 0.57
C SER A 519 42.83 4.66 1.91
N PHE A 520 42.07 4.96 2.97
CA PHE A 520 42.58 4.95 4.35
C PHE A 520 43.12 3.57 4.76
N ARG A 521 42.70 2.53 4.03
CA ARG A 521 43.03 1.11 4.21
C ARG A 521 44.45 0.73 3.81
N SER A 522 45.15 1.55 3.01
CA SER A 522 46.51 1.23 2.51
C SER A 522 47.63 1.86 3.33
N GLY A 523 47.32 2.61 4.40
CA GLY A 523 48.32 3.28 5.25
C GLY A 523 48.46 2.65 6.64
N GLY A 524 49.32 1.63 6.78
CA GLY A 524 49.86 1.19 8.08
C GLY A 524 49.19 -0.03 8.76
N LEU A 525 50.02 -0.97 9.21
CA LEU A 525 49.64 -2.26 9.83
C LEU A 525 48.81 -2.16 11.14
N PHE A 526 48.74 -0.99 11.78
CA PHE A 526 48.11 -0.83 13.10
C PHE A 526 46.83 0.03 13.11
N GLY A 527 46.41 0.64 11.99
CA GLY A 527 45.22 1.51 11.92
C GLY A 527 43.91 0.83 11.47
N LEU A 528 43.95 -0.47 11.18
CA LEU A 528 42.90 -1.20 10.45
C LEU A 528 41.87 -1.94 11.33
N GLY A 529 42.11 -2.04 12.64
CA GLY A 529 41.28 -2.85 13.54
C GLY A 529 39.92 -2.21 13.86
N GLU A 530 39.93 -1.05 14.49
CA GLU A 530 38.75 -0.58 15.24
C GLU A 530 37.59 -0.13 14.34
N ALA A 531 37.83 0.67 13.30
CA ALA A 531 36.76 1.13 12.41
C ALA A 531 36.15 -0.01 11.58
N ARG A 532 36.96 -1.00 11.20
CA ARG A 532 36.49 -2.19 10.48
C ARG A 532 35.71 -3.11 11.40
N LEU A 533 36.20 -3.32 12.62
CA LEU A 533 35.48 -4.08 13.64
C LEU A 533 34.15 -3.39 13.97
N LEU A 534 34.12 -2.07 14.14
CA LEU A 534 32.90 -1.30 14.36
C LEU A 534 31.92 -1.41 13.19
N PHE A 535 32.40 -1.26 11.94
CA PHE A 535 31.54 -1.43 10.78
C PHE A 535 30.97 -2.84 10.68
N LEU A 536 31.80 -3.88 10.87
CA LEU A 536 31.32 -5.27 10.87
C LEU A 536 30.37 -5.53 12.03
N PHE A 537 30.64 -4.96 13.21
CA PHE A 537 29.81 -5.03 14.40
C PHE A 537 28.44 -4.39 14.21
N ILE A 538 28.31 -3.38 13.34
CA ILE A 538 27.02 -2.78 12.99
C ILE A 538 26.38 -3.50 11.80
N ALA A 539 27.14 -3.74 10.73
CA ALA A 539 26.63 -4.27 9.47
C ALA A 539 26.14 -5.71 9.61
N ILE A 540 26.86 -6.57 10.35
CA ILE A 540 26.47 -7.98 10.51
C ILE A 540 25.12 -8.10 11.23
N PRO A 541 24.89 -7.49 12.42
CA PRO A 541 23.58 -7.54 13.08
C PRO A 541 22.46 -6.94 12.24
N VAL A 542 22.72 -5.84 11.52
CA VAL A 542 21.73 -5.24 10.62
C VAL A 542 21.36 -6.20 9.49
N LEU A 543 22.34 -6.81 8.81
CA LEU A 543 22.09 -7.76 7.72
C LEU A 543 21.42 -9.05 8.23
N LEU A 544 21.84 -9.55 9.39
CA LEU A 544 21.18 -10.68 10.05
C LEU A 544 19.74 -10.34 10.43
N ASN A 545 19.48 -9.11 10.86
CA ASN A 545 18.14 -8.64 11.17
C ASN A 545 17.25 -8.55 9.93
N VAL A 546 17.77 -8.02 8.82
CA VAL A 546 17.07 -8.02 7.52
C VAL A 546 16.69 -9.45 7.15
N ALA A 547 17.66 -10.38 7.17
CA ALA A 547 17.42 -11.78 6.85
C ALA A 547 16.40 -12.43 7.80
N PHE A 548 16.53 -12.22 9.10
CA PHE A 548 15.60 -12.74 10.11
C PHE A 548 14.18 -12.19 9.92
N THR A 549 14.05 -10.89 9.65
CA THR A 549 12.75 -10.24 9.42
C THR A 549 12.08 -10.78 8.15
N MET A 550 12.85 -10.96 7.07
CA MET A 550 12.34 -11.57 5.84
C MET A 550 11.89 -13.02 6.07
N LEU A 551 12.70 -13.82 6.78
CA LEU A 551 12.37 -15.20 7.12
C LEU A 551 11.16 -15.29 8.05
N HIS A 552 11.06 -14.39 9.03
CA HIS A 552 9.94 -14.31 9.96
C HIS A 552 8.63 -14.06 9.24
N TRP A 553 8.57 -13.02 8.40
CA TRP A 553 7.36 -12.66 7.66
C TRP A 553 6.95 -13.72 6.63
N SER A 554 7.92 -14.20 5.84
CA SER A 554 7.66 -15.27 4.86
C SER A 554 7.23 -16.57 5.54
N GLY A 555 7.87 -16.91 6.67
CA GLY A 555 7.52 -18.06 7.49
C GLY A 555 6.14 -17.94 8.12
N SER A 556 5.75 -16.74 8.59
CA SER A 556 4.41 -16.49 9.14
C SER A 556 3.34 -16.66 8.07
N MET A 557 3.52 -16.11 6.88
CA MET A 557 2.63 -16.30 5.73
C MET A 557 2.41 -17.78 5.39
N VAL A 558 3.48 -18.56 5.28
CA VAL A 558 3.38 -20.00 5.01
C VAL A 558 2.71 -20.74 6.15
N ARG A 559 3.08 -20.42 7.40
CA ARG A 559 2.50 -21.05 8.60
C ARG A 559 1.00 -20.81 8.68
N THR A 560 0.55 -19.56 8.59
CA THR A 560 -0.89 -19.22 8.65
C THR A 560 -1.66 -19.93 7.53
N ASN A 561 -1.12 -19.97 6.30
CA ASN A 561 -1.75 -20.70 5.20
C ASN A 561 -1.90 -22.21 5.48
N LEU A 562 -0.87 -22.84 6.04
CA LEU A 562 -0.89 -24.27 6.37
C LEU A 562 -1.80 -24.58 7.56
N GLU A 563 -1.88 -23.68 8.55
CA GLU A 563 -2.77 -23.80 9.71
C GLU A 563 -4.24 -23.76 9.26
N THR A 564 -4.62 -22.80 8.42
CA THR A 564 -5.97 -22.74 7.82
C THR A 564 -6.31 -24.04 7.08
N ARG A 565 -5.43 -24.52 6.21
CA ARG A 565 -5.63 -25.77 5.45
C ARG A 565 -5.84 -26.96 6.36
N ARG A 566 -5.00 -27.07 7.39
CA ARG A 566 -5.08 -28.15 8.38
C ARG A 566 -6.45 -28.16 9.04
N GLU A 567 -6.96 -27.01 9.47
CA GLU A 567 -8.27 -26.92 10.10
C GLU A 567 -9.41 -27.30 9.14
N VAL A 568 -9.36 -26.83 7.89
CA VAL A 568 -10.33 -27.23 6.85
C VAL A 568 -10.30 -28.74 6.62
N GLN A 569 -9.13 -29.37 6.58
CA GLN A 569 -9.00 -30.82 6.43
C GLN A 569 -9.60 -31.60 7.60
N VAL A 570 -9.37 -31.13 8.84
CA VAL A 570 -9.96 -31.75 10.04
C VAL A 570 -11.48 -31.72 9.94
N LEU A 571 -12.06 -30.59 9.53
CA LEU A 571 -13.51 -30.48 9.28
C LEU A 571 -13.96 -31.43 8.16
N ALA A 572 -13.15 -31.60 7.12
CA ALA A 572 -13.42 -32.56 6.05
C ALA A 572 -13.36 -34.03 6.50
N GLY A 573 -12.94 -34.33 7.74
CA GLY A 573 -12.89 -35.68 8.31
C GLY A 573 -11.53 -36.38 8.20
N HIS A 574 -10.46 -35.64 7.88
CA HIS A 574 -9.10 -36.20 7.81
C HIS A 574 -8.43 -36.13 9.19
N THR A 575 -8.04 -37.28 9.73
CA THR A 575 -7.67 -37.43 11.16
C THR A 575 -6.21 -37.12 11.50
N ASP A 576 -5.30 -37.05 10.53
CA ASP A 576 -3.88 -36.74 10.80
C ASP A 576 -3.20 -35.82 9.78
N PRO A 577 -3.57 -34.53 9.73
CA PRO A 577 -2.84 -33.53 8.94
C PRO A 577 -1.46 -33.16 9.52
N VAL A 578 -1.16 -33.56 10.77
CA VAL A 578 0.16 -33.32 11.40
C VAL A 578 1.24 -34.14 10.72
N SER A 579 0.92 -35.37 10.30
CA SER A 579 1.80 -36.23 9.52
C SER A 579 2.35 -35.53 8.26
N ILE A 580 1.56 -34.68 7.62
CA ILE A 580 1.94 -34.02 6.36
C ILE A 580 2.92 -32.86 6.63
N LEU A 581 2.69 -32.05 7.66
CA LEU A 581 3.63 -31.00 8.09
C LEU A 581 4.96 -31.60 8.56
N VAL A 582 4.90 -32.70 9.33
CA VAL A 582 6.10 -33.44 9.76
C VAL A 582 6.82 -34.05 8.56
N GLY A 583 6.08 -34.61 7.60
CA GLY A 583 6.60 -35.15 6.34
C GLY A 583 7.29 -34.08 5.49
N ALA A 584 6.67 -32.91 5.33
CA ALA A 584 7.23 -31.77 4.62
C ALA A 584 8.51 -31.25 5.28
N LYS A 585 8.52 -31.09 6.61
CA LYS A 585 9.71 -30.72 7.38
C LYS A 585 10.82 -31.75 7.23
N ARG A 586 10.49 -33.05 7.29
CA ARG A 586 11.44 -34.15 7.08
C ARG A 586 12.01 -34.09 5.66
N ALA A 587 11.16 -33.98 4.63
CA ALA A 587 11.58 -33.91 3.23
C ALA A 587 12.43 -32.69 2.92
N LEU A 588 12.11 -31.54 3.52
CA LEU A 588 12.93 -30.32 3.43
C LEU A 588 14.29 -30.52 4.11
N LYS A 589 14.32 -31.09 5.31
CA LYS A 589 15.56 -31.41 6.03
C LYS A 589 16.45 -32.38 5.23
N GLU A 590 15.86 -33.39 4.59
CA GLU A 590 16.57 -34.32 3.71
C GLU A 590 17.09 -33.63 2.43
N THR A 591 16.33 -32.70 1.87
CA THR A 591 16.77 -31.89 0.71
C THR A 591 17.97 -31.01 1.09
N VAL A 592 17.93 -30.35 2.26
CA VAL A 592 19.05 -29.55 2.79
C VAL A 592 20.28 -30.42 3.08
N ARG A 593 20.09 -31.69 3.44
CA ARG A 593 21.18 -32.68 3.62
C ARG A 593 21.74 -33.25 2.31
N GLY A 594 21.30 -32.76 1.16
CA GLY A 594 21.83 -33.15 -0.16
C GLY A 594 21.02 -34.22 -0.89
N ARG A 595 19.89 -34.70 -0.35
CA ARG A 595 18.98 -35.60 -1.08
C ARG A 595 18.10 -34.79 -2.04
N VAL A 596 18.71 -34.33 -3.12
CA VAL A 596 18.03 -33.58 -4.20
C VAL A 596 16.83 -34.39 -4.69
N GLY A 597 15.63 -33.82 -4.57
CA GLY A 597 14.39 -34.47 -4.99
C GLY A 597 13.50 -34.99 -3.87
N ALA A 598 13.98 -35.11 -2.62
CA ALA A 598 13.15 -35.60 -1.51
C ALA A 598 11.89 -34.73 -1.28
N PHE A 599 12.04 -33.40 -1.35
CA PHE A 599 10.92 -32.47 -1.24
C PHE A 599 9.98 -32.54 -2.46
N PRO A 600 10.44 -32.45 -3.73
CA PRO A 600 9.59 -32.72 -4.89
C PRO A 600 8.88 -34.08 -4.86
N GLU A 601 9.53 -35.15 -4.40
CA GLU A 601 8.96 -36.50 -4.32
C GLU A 601 7.86 -36.57 -3.27
N PHE A 602 8.09 -35.99 -2.08
CA PHE A 602 7.06 -35.82 -1.04
C PHE A 602 5.85 -35.07 -1.61
N TRP A 603 6.09 -33.97 -2.32
CA TRP A 603 5.04 -33.16 -2.95
C TRP A 603 4.33 -33.83 -4.13
N ARG A 604 4.91 -34.85 -4.76
CA ARG A 604 4.20 -35.65 -5.78
C ARG A 604 3.29 -36.71 -5.17
N ARG A 605 3.64 -37.25 -3.99
CA ARG A 605 2.88 -38.32 -3.32
C ARG A 605 1.72 -37.80 -2.48
N GLU A 606 1.93 -36.71 -1.76
CA GLU A 606 0.96 -36.16 -0.78
C GLU A 606 0.09 -34.95 -1.24
N PRO A 607 0.13 -34.41 -2.47
CA PRO A 607 -0.56 -33.16 -2.79
C PRO A 607 -2.08 -33.31 -2.82
N GLY A 608 -2.58 -34.52 -3.10
CA GLY A 608 -4.00 -34.81 -3.24
C GLY A 608 -4.82 -34.50 -1.99
N THR A 609 -4.22 -34.57 -0.80
CA THR A 609 -4.95 -34.35 0.46
C THR A 609 -4.90 -32.88 0.91
N LEU A 610 -3.74 -32.22 0.90
CA LEU A 610 -3.57 -30.81 1.34
C LEU A 610 -4.08 -29.76 0.35
N PHE A 611 -4.04 -30.09 -0.93
CA PHE A 611 -4.39 -29.18 -2.02
C PHE A 611 -5.58 -29.70 -2.84
N GLY A 612 -6.20 -30.79 -2.39
CA GLY A 612 -7.39 -31.36 -3.01
C GLY A 612 -8.59 -30.45 -2.88
N GLU A 613 -9.05 -29.89 -4.00
CA GLU A 613 -10.19 -28.97 -4.04
C GLU A 613 -11.47 -29.59 -3.47
N ALA A 614 -11.71 -30.88 -3.73
CA ALA A 614 -12.85 -31.61 -3.17
C ALA A 614 -12.80 -31.66 -1.63
N THR A 615 -11.62 -31.94 -1.06
CA THR A 615 -11.40 -31.98 0.39
C THR A 615 -11.56 -30.60 1.01
N MET A 616 -10.94 -29.57 0.43
CA MET A 616 -11.06 -28.21 0.93
C MET A 616 -12.51 -27.73 0.89
N SER A 617 -13.20 -27.97 -0.23
CA SER A 617 -14.63 -27.63 -0.39
C SER A 617 -15.51 -28.36 0.63
N ALA A 618 -15.24 -29.64 0.89
CA ALA A 618 -15.98 -30.43 1.89
C ALA A 618 -15.76 -29.90 3.32
N GLY A 619 -14.54 -29.51 3.66
CA GLY A 619 -14.24 -28.87 4.95
C GLY A 619 -14.91 -27.51 5.09
N MET A 620 -14.87 -26.69 4.04
CA MET A 620 -15.48 -25.36 4.02
C MET A 620 -17.01 -25.40 4.19
N ARG A 621 -17.69 -26.39 3.61
CA ARG A 621 -19.14 -26.61 3.85
C ARG A 621 -19.47 -26.91 5.32
N LYS A 622 -18.51 -27.44 6.08
CA LYS A 622 -18.65 -27.75 7.51
C LYS A 622 -18.08 -26.68 8.43
N ALA A 623 -17.41 -25.66 7.88
CA ALA A 623 -16.89 -24.54 8.67
C ALA A 623 -18.06 -23.80 9.32
N LYS A 624 -17.85 -23.33 10.57
CA LYS A 624 -18.88 -22.72 11.42
C LYS A 624 -19.70 -21.66 10.68
N SER A 625 -19.02 -20.83 9.90
CA SER A 625 -19.61 -19.71 9.15
C SER A 625 -19.53 -19.90 7.62
N GLY A 626 -19.15 -21.09 7.13
CA GLY A 626 -18.88 -21.30 5.71
C GLY A 626 -20.11 -21.07 4.82
N ALA A 627 -21.29 -21.53 5.26
CA ALA A 627 -22.52 -21.40 4.49
C ALA A 627 -22.97 -19.93 4.34
N ILE A 628 -22.90 -19.14 5.43
CA ILE A 628 -23.26 -17.71 5.40
C ILE A 628 -22.25 -16.88 4.62
N VAL A 629 -20.95 -17.15 4.75
CA VAL A 629 -19.91 -16.46 3.96
C VAL A 629 -20.11 -16.73 2.46
N SER A 630 -20.42 -17.98 2.08
CA SER A 630 -20.74 -18.34 0.69
C SER A 630 -21.98 -17.60 0.19
N ALA A 631 -23.09 -17.63 0.95
CA ALA A 631 -24.33 -16.95 0.56
C ALA A 631 -24.13 -15.44 0.37
N LEU A 632 -23.41 -14.78 1.28
CA LEU A 632 -23.12 -13.36 1.14
C LEU A 632 -22.24 -13.05 -0.08
N ARG A 633 -21.30 -13.94 -0.42
CA ARG A 633 -20.46 -13.81 -1.62
C ARG A 633 -21.28 -13.99 -2.90
N ASP A 634 -22.24 -14.91 -2.91
CA ASP A 634 -23.14 -15.10 -4.04
C ASP A 634 -23.95 -13.83 -4.32
N LEU A 635 -24.35 -13.09 -3.27
CA LEU A 635 -25.00 -11.78 -3.42
C LEU A 635 -24.10 -10.71 -4.08
N ASP A 636 -22.76 -10.81 -4.01
CA ASP A 636 -21.88 -9.86 -4.71
C ASP A 636 -22.00 -9.98 -6.24
N THR A 637 -22.38 -11.16 -6.73
CA THR A 637 -22.59 -11.42 -8.16
C THR A 637 -23.87 -10.78 -8.71
N VAL A 638 -24.78 -10.33 -7.84
CA VAL A 638 -25.99 -9.60 -8.23
C VAL A 638 -25.58 -8.31 -8.98
N PRO A 639 -26.19 -8.00 -10.14
CA PRO A 639 -25.84 -6.81 -10.90
C PRO A 639 -25.88 -5.53 -10.06
N ILE A 640 -24.87 -4.66 -10.20
CA ILE A 640 -24.77 -3.40 -9.42
C ILE A 640 -26.04 -2.55 -9.54
N THR A 641 -26.68 -2.53 -10.72
CA THR A 641 -27.94 -1.80 -10.95
C THR A 641 -29.08 -2.29 -10.07
N GLU A 642 -29.10 -3.58 -9.74
CA GLU A 642 -30.06 -4.18 -8.83
C GLU A 642 -29.66 -3.94 -7.38
N LYS A 643 -28.38 -4.14 -7.01
CA LYS A 643 -27.86 -3.85 -5.66
C LYS A 643 -28.14 -2.41 -5.22
N ARG A 644 -28.01 -1.43 -6.14
CA ARG A 644 -28.32 -0.01 -5.91
C ARG A 644 -29.73 0.27 -5.40
N ARG A 645 -30.68 -0.65 -5.67
CA ARG A 645 -32.09 -0.52 -5.32
C ARG A 645 -32.51 -1.52 -4.23
N ALA A 646 -31.56 -2.24 -3.66
CA ALA A 646 -31.82 -3.30 -2.70
C ALA A 646 -31.11 -3.03 -1.37
N LEU A 647 -31.72 -3.53 -0.31
CA LEU A 647 -31.09 -3.71 1.00
C LEU A 647 -30.99 -5.20 1.33
N LEU A 648 -30.07 -5.51 2.23
CA LEU A 648 -29.84 -6.83 2.79
C LEU A 648 -30.32 -6.87 4.25
N PHE A 649 -31.14 -7.83 4.61
CA PHE A 649 -31.62 -8.05 5.97
C PHE A 649 -31.14 -9.40 6.48
N ILE A 650 -30.52 -9.38 7.66
CA ILE A 650 -30.04 -10.58 8.36
C ILE A 650 -30.68 -10.55 9.75
N PRO A 651 -31.62 -11.46 10.07
CA PRO A 651 -32.33 -11.45 11.32
C PRO A 651 -31.36 -11.75 12.48
N GLN A 652 -31.57 -11.13 13.63
CA GLN A 652 -30.76 -11.35 14.83
C GLN A 652 -30.93 -12.73 15.44
N SER A 653 -32.03 -13.41 15.09
CA SER A 653 -32.19 -14.85 15.36
C SER A 653 -31.16 -15.70 14.63
N PHE A 654 -30.49 -15.20 13.59
CA PHE A 654 -29.38 -15.88 12.94
C PHE A 654 -28.08 -15.70 13.73
N GLU A 655 -28.02 -16.33 14.90
CA GLU A 655 -26.93 -16.18 15.87
C GLU A 655 -25.55 -16.47 15.26
N ARG A 656 -25.44 -17.43 14.34
CA ARG A 656 -24.16 -17.77 13.70
C ARG A 656 -23.54 -16.58 12.97
N PHE A 657 -24.34 -15.69 12.37
CA PHE A 657 -23.84 -14.47 11.74
C PHE A 657 -23.42 -13.44 12.80
N TRP A 658 -24.30 -13.14 13.76
CA TRP A 658 -24.06 -12.08 14.75
C TRP A 658 -22.99 -12.42 15.79
N GLN A 659 -22.71 -13.71 16.00
CA GLN A 659 -21.62 -14.23 16.83
C GLN A 659 -20.39 -14.62 16.00
N MET A 660 -20.31 -14.21 14.73
CA MET A 660 -19.12 -14.43 13.90
C MET A 660 -17.92 -13.64 14.40
N VAL A 661 -18.12 -12.59 15.19
CA VAL A 661 -17.04 -11.93 15.94
C VAL A 661 -17.15 -12.38 17.40
N PRO A 662 -16.42 -13.44 17.82
CA PRO A 662 -16.63 -14.08 19.13
C PRO A 662 -16.28 -13.21 20.34
N ASP A 663 -15.44 -12.17 20.18
CA ASP A 663 -15.11 -11.26 21.29
C ASP A 663 -16.31 -10.32 21.58
N PRO A 664 -16.90 -10.37 22.79
CA PRO A 664 -18.01 -9.48 23.16
C PRO A 664 -17.67 -7.99 23.09
N LYS A 665 -16.39 -7.59 23.16
CA LYS A 665 -15.97 -6.20 22.99
C LYS A 665 -15.98 -5.76 21.53
N LEU A 666 -15.98 -6.72 20.61
CA LEU A 666 -15.89 -6.53 19.17
C LEU A 666 -17.20 -6.91 18.46
N CYS A 667 -18.26 -7.28 19.20
CA CYS A 667 -19.57 -7.64 18.66
C CYS A 667 -20.17 -6.57 17.74
N SER A 668 -19.77 -5.30 17.91
CA SER A 668 -20.27 -4.20 17.09
C SER A 668 -19.78 -4.20 15.65
N TYR A 669 -18.76 -5.00 15.34
CA TYR A 669 -18.16 -5.12 14.02
C TYR A 669 -18.73 -6.27 13.17
N ALA A 670 -19.55 -7.15 13.75
CA ALA A 670 -20.13 -8.29 13.03
C ALA A 670 -20.95 -7.85 11.81
N GLY A 671 -21.63 -6.70 11.91
CA GLY A 671 -22.41 -6.12 10.80
C GLY A 671 -21.58 -5.83 9.55
N PHE A 672 -20.26 -5.57 9.67
CA PHE A 672 -19.41 -5.29 8.49
C PHE A 672 -19.31 -6.48 7.54
N VAL A 673 -19.52 -7.71 8.02
CA VAL A 673 -19.43 -8.92 7.18
C VAL A 673 -20.43 -8.86 6.02
N GLY A 674 -21.65 -8.37 6.26
CA GLY A 674 -22.69 -8.26 5.23
C GLY A 674 -22.26 -7.36 4.07
N PRO A 675 -22.04 -6.05 4.28
CA PRO A 675 -21.63 -5.12 3.24
C PRO A 675 -20.26 -5.43 2.62
N ALA A 676 -19.31 -5.95 3.40
CA ALA A 676 -17.99 -6.33 2.89
C ALA A 676 -18.05 -7.48 1.87
N LEU A 677 -18.92 -8.47 2.11
CA LEU A 677 -19.01 -9.66 1.25
C LEU A 677 -20.04 -9.55 0.13
N SER A 678 -21.19 -8.91 0.38
CA SER A 678 -22.30 -8.83 -0.59
C SER A 678 -22.27 -7.57 -1.47
N GLY A 679 -21.59 -6.53 -1.00
CA GLY A 679 -21.66 -5.20 -1.60
C GLY A 679 -23.02 -4.50 -1.49
N MET A 680 -23.92 -5.01 -0.63
CA MET A 680 -25.23 -4.42 -0.33
C MET A 680 -25.24 -3.76 1.06
N ALA A 681 -25.97 -2.66 1.21
CA ALA A 681 -26.22 -2.05 2.51
C ALA A 681 -27.23 -2.88 3.30
N LEU A 682 -27.05 -2.93 4.62
CA LEU A 682 -27.95 -3.62 5.53
C LEU A 682 -29.16 -2.76 5.89
N LEU A 683 -30.28 -3.43 6.11
CA LEU A 683 -31.42 -2.93 6.89
C LEU A 683 -31.25 -3.45 8.32
N ASP A 684 -31.25 -2.56 9.32
CA ASP A 684 -31.08 -2.94 10.73
C ASP A 684 -29.80 -3.72 11.04
N GLY A 685 -28.71 -3.47 10.31
CA GLY A 685 -27.42 -4.11 10.52
C GLY A 685 -26.62 -3.59 11.73
N VAL A 686 -27.23 -2.77 12.60
CA VAL A 686 -26.61 -2.39 13.87
C VAL A 686 -26.60 -3.57 14.85
N PRO A 687 -25.63 -3.62 15.79
CA PRO A 687 -25.37 -4.79 16.63
C PRO A 687 -26.58 -5.26 17.47
N PRO A 688 -26.56 -6.51 17.97
CA PRO A 688 -27.64 -7.04 18.80
C PRO A 688 -27.81 -6.29 20.12
N LEU A 689 -28.99 -6.42 20.71
CA LEU A 689 -29.32 -5.82 22.01
C LEU A 689 -28.27 -6.21 23.06
N GLY A 690 -27.78 -5.23 23.82
CA GLY A 690 -26.70 -5.43 24.82
C GLY A 690 -25.28 -5.32 24.26
N CYS A 691 -25.08 -5.31 22.94
CA CYS A 691 -23.81 -4.97 22.32
C CYS A 691 -23.69 -3.45 22.15
N LYS A 692 -22.72 -2.82 22.81
CA LYS A 692 -22.46 -1.39 22.65
C LYS A 692 -21.80 -1.11 21.31
N VAL A 693 -22.32 -0.13 20.59
CA VAL A 693 -21.75 0.36 19.32
C VAL A 693 -20.41 1.03 19.64
N ALA A 694 -19.33 0.54 19.03
CA ALA A 694 -18.03 1.18 19.18
C ALA A 694 -18.02 2.56 18.53
N LEU A 695 -17.17 3.47 19.02
CA LEU A 695 -17.08 4.83 18.47
C LEU A 695 -16.13 4.93 17.26
N GLY A 696 -15.29 3.91 17.04
CA GLY A 696 -14.33 3.81 15.92
C GLY A 696 -14.97 3.33 14.62
N TYR A 697 -14.16 3.14 13.58
CA TYR A 697 -14.59 2.51 12.32
C TYR A 697 -15.87 3.07 11.69
N GLY A 698 -16.06 4.39 11.79
CA GLY A 698 -17.25 5.05 11.23
C GLY A 698 -18.59 4.65 11.88
N LEU A 699 -18.58 4.00 13.06
CA LEU A 699 -19.80 3.52 13.71
C LEU A 699 -20.56 4.59 14.51
N ARG A 700 -19.97 5.77 14.69
CA ARG A 700 -20.56 6.86 15.49
C ARG A 700 -21.95 7.36 15.02
N PRO A 701 -22.30 7.38 13.73
CA PRO A 701 -23.65 7.76 13.31
C PRO A 701 -24.73 6.78 13.78
N TYR A 702 -24.37 5.56 14.14
CA TYR A 702 -25.30 4.52 14.58
C TYR A 702 -25.51 4.61 16.09
N ARG A 703 -26.74 4.30 16.52
CA ARG A 703 -27.11 4.28 17.94
C ARG A 703 -27.07 2.86 18.47
N ASP A 704 -26.85 2.73 19.77
CA ASP A 704 -27.08 1.48 20.48
C ASP A 704 -28.52 1.02 20.23
N ARG A 705 -28.67 -0.28 19.98
CA ARG A 705 -29.99 -0.89 19.81
C ARG A 705 -30.70 -0.92 21.16
N LEU A 706 -31.89 -0.34 21.22
CA LEU A 706 -32.74 -0.29 22.42
C LEU A 706 -33.84 -1.35 22.42
N GLU A 707 -34.21 -1.84 21.23
CA GLU A 707 -35.33 -2.77 21.01
C GLU A 707 -34.87 -3.97 20.18
N LEU A 708 -35.58 -5.10 20.30
CA LEU A 708 -35.34 -6.26 19.46
C LEU A 708 -35.55 -5.88 17.98
N GLN A 709 -34.73 -6.46 17.09
CA GLN A 709 -34.92 -6.28 15.66
C GLN A 709 -36.30 -6.79 15.25
N ALA A 710 -36.96 -6.06 14.34
CA ALA A 710 -38.26 -6.46 13.82
C ALA A 710 -38.20 -7.89 13.26
N ALA A 711 -39.24 -8.68 13.54
CA ALA A 711 -39.38 -10.00 12.94
C ALA A 711 -39.48 -9.87 11.41
N ASP A 712 -39.15 -10.95 10.72
CA ASP A 712 -39.29 -11.01 9.29
C ASP A 712 -40.77 -10.90 8.87
N GLY A 713 -41.16 -9.75 8.31
CA GLY A 713 -42.56 -9.43 8.04
C GLY A 713 -42.75 -8.27 7.05
N PRO A 714 -44.02 -7.89 6.75
CA PRO A 714 -44.34 -6.85 5.76
C PRO A 714 -43.82 -5.46 6.16
N GLU A 715 -43.66 -5.19 7.46
CA GLU A 715 -43.11 -3.94 7.99
C GLU A 715 -41.69 -3.65 7.49
N LEU A 716 -40.89 -4.69 7.22
CA LEU A 716 -39.55 -4.53 6.66
C LEU A 716 -39.62 -3.84 5.28
N CYS A 717 -40.58 -4.21 4.44
CA CYS A 717 -40.73 -3.57 3.13
C CYS A 717 -41.16 -2.10 3.24
N THR A 718 -42.02 -1.75 4.20
CA THR A 718 -42.36 -0.35 4.48
C THR A 718 -41.11 0.46 4.84
N ARG A 719 -40.18 -0.11 5.62
CA ARG A 719 -38.93 0.55 5.99
C ARG A 719 -37.94 0.66 4.83
N VAL A 720 -37.83 -0.38 4.01
CA VAL A 720 -37.01 -0.38 2.79
C VAL A 720 -37.48 0.74 1.84
N GLN A 721 -38.79 0.86 1.62
CA GLN A 721 -39.39 1.94 0.85
C GLN A 721 -39.15 3.32 1.47
N ALA A 722 -39.29 3.45 2.80
CA ALA A 722 -39.03 4.70 3.52
C ALA A 722 -37.57 5.16 3.39
N MET A 723 -36.63 4.23 3.21
CA MET A 723 -35.21 4.52 2.93
C MET A 723 -34.92 4.76 1.44
N GLY A 724 -35.93 4.66 0.56
CA GLY A 724 -35.81 4.90 -0.89
C GLY A 724 -35.35 3.69 -1.70
N PHE A 725 -35.47 2.47 -1.16
CA PHE A 725 -35.11 1.22 -1.84
C PHE A 725 -36.35 0.43 -2.29
N GLU A 726 -36.17 -0.44 -3.27
CA GLU A 726 -37.25 -1.18 -3.94
C GLU A 726 -37.29 -2.67 -3.54
N ARG A 727 -36.15 -3.24 -3.14
CA ARG A 727 -35.98 -4.68 -2.92
C ARG A 727 -35.33 -4.98 -1.57
N LEU A 728 -35.67 -6.15 -1.03
CA LEU A 728 -35.08 -6.68 0.18
C LEU A 728 -34.59 -8.11 -0.05
N TYR A 729 -33.30 -8.35 0.17
CA TYR A 729 -32.76 -9.71 0.30
C TYR A 729 -32.76 -10.09 1.77
N VAL A 730 -33.37 -11.21 2.10
CA VAL A 730 -33.41 -11.74 3.47
C VAL A 730 -32.51 -12.98 3.51
N VAL A 731 -31.49 -12.93 4.36
CA VAL A 731 -30.65 -14.10 4.63
C VAL A 731 -31.13 -14.76 5.91
N GLN A 732 -31.67 -15.96 5.82
CA GLN A 732 -32.22 -16.70 6.97
C GLN A 732 -31.33 -17.87 7.34
N ASP A 733 -31.40 -18.31 8.61
CA ASP A 733 -30.80 -19.59 8.99
C ASP A 733 -31.57 -20.69 8.26
N GLY A 734 -30.89 -21.43 7.40
CA GLY A 734 -31.54 -22.26 6.39
C GLY A 734 -32.47 -23.31 7.02
N SER A 735 -33.67 -23.46 6.44
CA SER A 735 -34.46 -24.68 6.60
C SER A 735 -33.69 -25.88 5.99
N ALA A 736 -34.16 -27.10 6.23
CA ALA A 736 -33.56 -28.34 5.72
C ALA A 736 -33.31 -28.36 4.18
N ASP A 737 -33.91 -27.44 3.43
CA ASP A 737 -33.84 -27.31 1.96
C ASP A 737 -32.61 -26.52 1.46
N GLY A 738 -31.81 -25.94 2.36
CA GLY A 738 -30.48 -25.38 2.02
C GLY A 738 -30.45 -24.01 1.32
N HIS A 739 -31.60 -23.37 1.08
CA HIS A 739 -31.65 -22.01 0.54
C HIS A 739 -31.53 -20.96 1.66
N LEU A 740 -30.40 -20.24 1.69
CA LEU A 740 -30.14 -19.21 2.70
C LEU A 740 -30.68 -17.82 2.32
N ILE A 741 -31.07 -17.59 1.07
CA ILE A 741 -31.42 -16.26 0.55
C ILE A 741 -32.83 -16.29 -0.05
N SER A 742 -33.68 -15.35 0.38
CA SER A 742 -34.93 -15.02 -0.32
C SER A 742 -34.91 -13.55 -0.76
N ALA A 743 -35.48 -13.26 -1.93
CA ALA A 743 -35.61 -11.90 -2.44
C ALA A 743 -37.08 -11.48 -2.44
N ARG A 744 -37.37 -10.31 -1.86
CA ARG A 744 -38.70 -9.70 -1.85
C ARG A 744 -38.68 -8.43 -2.67
N ASN A 745 -39.66 -8.31 -3.56
CA ASN A 745 -39.95 -7.04 -4.19
C ASN A 745 -40.85 -6.24 -3.25
N CYS A 746 -40.34 -5.14 -2.70
CA CYS A 746 -41.07 -4.31 -1.76
C CYS A 746 -41.93 -3.26 -2.47
N LEU A 747 -41.85 -3.13 -3.79
CA LEU A 747 -42.80 -2.34 -4.57
C LEU A 747 -44.15 -3.07 -4.65
N ASN A 748 -44.98 -2.91 -3.63
CA ASN A 748 -46.41 -3.16 -3.77
C ASN A 748 -46.97 -2.14 -4.77
N ARG A 749 -47.36 -2.60 -5.95
CA ARG A 749 -48.31 -1.86 -6.80
C ARG A 749 -49.72 -2.05 -6.27
#